data_AF-A0A0E3BY07-F1
#
_entry.id   AF-A0A0E3BY07-F1
#
_cell.length_a   1.000
_cell.length_b   1.000
_cell.length_c   1.000
_cell.angle_alpha   90.00
_cell.angle_beta   90.00
_cell.angle_gamma   90.00
#
_symmetry.space_group_name_H-M   'P 1'
#
loop_
_entity.id
_entity.type
_entity.pdbx_description
1 polymer ?
#
loop_
_entity_poly.entity_id
_entity_poly.type
_entity_poly.pdbx_seq_one_letter_code
_entity_poly.pdbx_strand_id
1 'polypeptide(L)'
;MSQAAAQASGAQANQEGPKPPSSQASAPPAIPQGPVILLRRPPDWAEHEKPALPGSPAMPHHEPWVRVCYGLIAVLVGLTGGLGNALFTANLPTIQGQLGLTSVEAAWLTGAYVMFNMTANLLVYKFRQQFGMRLFTEIGLGCYAALSVLHLLLGSYDSLILLRAASGLAAATCSSLSTLYMLQSAPRTYVLKMLVIGVGVVQLATPLAWILSPGLLYNSEWHNLYLFEAGLALMSFAAVVLLKLPSGLYIKTFEKLDFVTFSLMVPGLGLLIAVLVQGYSRWWFDTPGLAWMLVAAIALLSVALYIEHHRANPMFHTRWFAQMPTIRFVIGAILLRFLTAEQSYGVVGLMRTLGMTSDQMQPLFMVILLGTLIGIALSAITFGVPNMGKQIVVAIALFAVAAFLDHHRSSVDRPSDFFFSQFLLAVGSGVFMGPLMLTGIIQGLKFGANHMLTAVVTISMTQAMGGLLGSALLSTYQTYREQIYSVALVVQIDPTDPVVAERLKIQGQIYGRVTPDPAMRANQGALQLSQIVRREANVRAYNDVFALTAAIALLYLLWSLGASARVRQAAAMVRAMTRQSGNQVAAAAGTDGTPQRAPSVAPVAEPEAANAHEPDASQRVTVVVQPTATDAYGDVEEGARTESASPARTVVIEGAEARRLAAAAQAAETREQAVLTSRDPLQDNAQALELEAELEQEIDKNARSSPAAGDGGRGGSGHQARNSNR
;
A
#
# COMPACT_ATOMS: atom_id res chain seq x y z
N MET A 1 25.78 34.98 57.58
CA MET A 1 27.19 34.61 57.31
C MET A 1 27.77 34.01 58.58
N SER A 2 27.76 32.68 58.66
CA SER A 2 28.29 31.80 59.72
C SER A 2 27.76 30.42 59.32
N GLN A 3 28.42 29.26 59.39
CA GLN A 3 29.60 28.80 60.09
C GLN A 3 29.88 27.39 59.54
N ALA A 4 31.12 26.93 59.59
CA ALA A 4 31.46 25.52 59.49
C ALA A 4 31.74 24.96 60.90
N ALA A 5 31.58 23.62 61.02
CA ALA A 5 32.14 22.69 62.02
C ALA A 5 31.29 22.29 63.25
N ALA A 6 31.21 20.95 63.45
CA ALA A 6 31.27 20.12 64.69
C ALA A 6 30.31 18.92 64.57
N GLN A 7 30.79 17.66 64.47
CA GLN A 7 30.99 16.68 65.57
C GLN A 7 29.71 16.38 66.38
N ALA A 8 29.34 15.17 66.79
CA ALA A 8 29.79 13.79 66.63
C ALA A 8 28.73 12.88 67.33
N SER A 9 28.73 11.59 66.97
CA SER A 9 28.32 10.43 67.82
C SER A 9 26.84 10.19 68.14
N GLY A 10 26.42 8.93 67.96
CA GLY A 10 25.17 8.41 68.50
C GLY A 10 24.64 7.19 67.74
N ALA A 11 25.25 6.03 67.97
CA ALA A 11 24.73 4.75 67.51
C ALA A 11 23.38 4.41 68.17
N GLN A 12 22.38 3.97 67.40
CA GLN A 12 21.35 3.05 67.88
C GLN A 12 20.71 2.30 66.70
N ALA A 13 20.47 1.02 66.95
CA ALA A 13 20.20 -0.03 65.98
C ALA A 13 18.71 -0.19 65.64
N ASN A 14 18.49 -0.72 64.43
CA ASN A 14 17.44 -1.65 64.00
C ASN A 14 16.03 -1.51 64.58
N GLN A 15 15.07 -1.14 63.72
CA GLN A 15 13.92 -1.98 63.34
C GLN A 15 13.02 -1.20 62.37
N GLU A 16 13.19 -1.40 61.06
CA GLU A 16 12.11 -1.16 60.09
C GLU A 16 12.11 -2.29 59.07
N GLY A 17 10.99 -3.02 59.03
CA GLY A 17 10.75 -4.10 58.08
C GLY A 17 10.63 -3.58 56.64
N PRO A 18 10.88 -4.42 55.63
CA PRO A 18 10.83 -3.99 54.25
C PRO A 18 9.39 -3.66 53.84
N LYS A 19 9.15 -2.39 53.46
CA LYS A 19 8.03 -1.97 52.63
C LYS A 19 7.97 -2.86 51.37
N PRO A 20 6.77 -3.28 50.92
CA PRO A 20 6.66 -4.07 49.69
C PRO A 20 7.16 -3.24 48.50
N PRO A 21 8.05 -3.77 47.64
CA PRO A 21 8.46 -3.09 46.43
C PRO A 21 7.29 -3.05 45.46
N SER A 22 6.84 -1.85 45.15
CA SER A 22 5.95 -1.52 44.04
C SER A 22 6.62 -1.92 42.71
N SER A 23 6.43 -3.17 42.26
CA SER A 23 6.84 -3.61 40.92
C SER A 23 5.64 -3.56 39.96
N GLN A 24 5.16 -2.36 39.66
CA GLN A 24 4.52 -2.15 38.36
C GLN A 24 5.66 -1.83 37.39
N ALA A 25 6.23 -2.87 36.78
CA ALA A 25 7.08 -2.71 35.62
C ALA A 25 6.23 -2.09 34.52
N SER A 26 6.41 -0.79 34.31
CA SER A 26 5.77 -0.02 33.26
C SER A 26 6.12 -0.67 31.92
N ALA A 27 5.09 -1.22 31.25
CA ALA A 27 5.13 -1.46 29.83
C ALA A 27 5.72 -0.23 29.12
N PRO A 28 6.45 -0.38 27.99
CA PRO A 28 6.86 0.77 27.19
C PRO A 28 5.64 1.67 27.04
N PRO A 29 5.74 2.99 27.33
CA PRO A 29 4.56 3.82 27.46
C PRO A 29 3.75 3.65 26.18
N ALA A 30 2.60 2.98 26.30
CA ALA A 30 1.57 3.06 25.30
C ALA A 30 1.35 4.56 25.18
N ILE A 31 1.75 5.13 24.03
CA ILE A 31 1.43 6.53 23.72
C ILE A 31 -0.04 6.66 24.07
N PRO A 32 -0.42 7.56 25.01
CA PRO A 32 -1.77 7.62 25.53
C PRO A 32 -2.70 7.67 24.32
N GLN A 33 -3.42 6.57 24.11
CA GLN A 33 -4.38 6.50 23.04
C GLN A 33 -5.40 7.56 23.40
N GLY A 34 -5.40 8.67 22.66
CA GLY A 34 -6.53 9.58 22.71
C GLY A 34 -7.80 8.74 22.56
N PRO A 35 -8.87 9.02 23.33
CA PRO A 35 -10.06 8.19 23.32
C PRO A 35 -10.54 8.04 21.87
N VAL A 36 -10.72 6.80 21.43
CA VAL A 36 -11.28 6.52 20.10
C VAL A 36 -12.74 6.96 20.14
N ILE A 37 -13.01 8.17 19.63
CA ILE A 37 -14.36 8.73 19.59
C ILE A 37 -15.12 8.03 18.47
N LEU A 38 -15.95 7.07 18.84
CA LEU A 38 -16.92 6.44 17.94
C LEU A 38 -18.00 7.47 17.60
N LEU A 39 -18.22 7.71 16.30
CA LEU A 39 -19.22 8.67 15.83
C LEU A 39 -20.63 8.08 15.76
N ARG A 40 -20.74 6.74 15.78
CA ARG A 40 -22.01 5.99 15.73
C ARG A 40 -21.89 4.71 16.55
N ARG A 41 -23.00 4.27 17.13
CA ARG A 41 -23.10 2.97 17.79
C ARG A 41 -22.72 1.85 16.80
N PRO A 42 -21.73 1.00 17.11
CA PRO A 42 -21.44 -0.18 16.30
C PRO A 42 -22.71 -1.05 16.22
N PRO A 43 -23.10 -1.52 15.03
CA PRO A 43 -24.09 -2.58 14.92
C PRO A 43 -23.67 -3.82 15.73
N ASP A 44 -24.64 -4.59 16.22
CA ASP A 44 -24.41 -5.83 16.97
C ASP A 44 -23.84 -6.93 16.05
N TRP A 45 -22.57 -6.82 15.70
CA TRP A 45 -21.84 -7.82 14.92
C TRP A 45 -21.34 -8.94 15.84
N ALA A 46 -21.47 -10.19 15.37
CA ALA A 46 -20.74 -11.27 16.01
C ALA A 46 -19.23 -11.01 15.94
N GLU A 47 -18.45 -11.55 16.88
CA GLU A 47 -17.01 -11.26 16.98
C GLU A 47 -16.22 -11.63 15.70
N HIS A 48 -16.71 -12.64 14.96
CA HIS A 48 -16.17 -13.06 13.68
C HIS A 48 -16.59 -12.19 12.49
N GLU A 49 -17.60 -11.33 12.65
CA GLU A 49 -18.11 -10.40 11.62
C GLU A 49 -17.54 -8.99 11.76
N LYS A 50 -16.95 -8.67 12.91
CA LYS A 50 -16.34 -7.37 13.19
C LYS A 50 -15.28 -7.02 12.12
N PRO A 51 -15.25 -5.75 11.66
CA PRO A 51 -14.24 -5.28 10.72
C PRO A 51 -12.83 -5.55 11.24
N ALA A 52 -11.92 -5.98 10.36
CA ALA A 52 -10.54 -6.23 10.76
C ALA A 52 -9.86 -4.93 11.24
N LEU A 53 -10.23 -3.80 10.66
CA LEU A 53 -9.62 -2.48 10.87
C LEU A 53 -10.70 -1.38 10.81
N PRO A 54 -10.55 -0.27 11.54
CA PRO A 54 -11.48 0.85 11.42
C PRO A 54 -11.50 1.45 10.01
N GLY A 55 -12.71 1.71 9.49
CA GLY A 55 -12.92 2.14 8.09
C GLY A 55 -12.86 1.02 7.04
N SER A 56 -12.68 -0.25 7.44
CA SER A 56 -12.93 -1.40 6.58
C SER A 56 -14.37 -1.89 6.72
N PRO A 57 -14.97 -2.49 5.68
CA PRO A 57 -16.31 -3.07 5.76
C PRO A 57 -16.32 -4.26 6.73
N ALA A 58 -17.44 -4.45 7.45
CA ALA A 58 -17.70 -5.68 8.18
C ALA A 58 -17.73 -6.89 7.23
N MET A 59 -17.50 -8.10 7.76
CA MET A 59 -17.54 -9.34 6.98
C MET A 59 -18.67 -10.25 7.47
N PRO A 60 -19.94 -9.89 7.21
CA PRO A 60 -21.07 -10.75 7.55
C PRO A 60 -21.10 -12.00 6.67
N HIS A 61 -21.85 -13.01 7.10
CA HIS A 61 -22.01 -14.20 6.28
C HIS A 61 -22.84 -13.88 5.02
N HIS A 62 -22.19 -13.85 3.87
CA HIS A 62 -22.86 -13.73 2.56
C HIS A 62 -23.11 -15.10 1.92
N GLU A 63 -24.28 -15.26 1.30
CA GLU A 63 -24.58 -16.38 0.39
C GLU A 63 -23.54 -16.49 -0.75
N PRO A 64 -23.21 -17.69 -1.25
CA PRO A 64 -22.16 -17.88 -2.25
C PRO A 64 -22.35 -17.05 -3.53
N TRP A 65 -23.60 -16.88 -3.99
CA TRP A 65 -23.89 -16.09 -5.20
C TRP A 65 -23.63 -14.59 -4.98
N VAL A 66 -23.91 -14.05 -3.79
CA VAL A 66 -23.65 -12.65 -3.43
C VAL A 66 -22.15 -12.37 -3.42
N ARG A 67 -21.35 -13.35 -2.95
CA ARG A 67 -19.88 -13.26 -2.97
C ARG A 67 -19.31 -13.18 -4.39
N VAL A 68 -19.88 -13.95 -5.31
CA VAL A 68 -19.51 -13.85 -6.74
C VAL A 68 -19.85 -12.46 -7.28
N CYS A 69 -21.02 -11.90 -6.94
CA CYS A 69 -21.37 -10.53 -7.30
C CYS A 69 -20.36 -9.50 -6.74
N TYR A 70 -19.94 -9.61 -5.47
CA TYR A 70 -18.88 -8.76 -4.92
C TYR A 70 -17.57 -8.87 -5.70
N GLY A 71 -17.16 -10.07 -6.08
CA GLY A 71 -15.97 -10.30 -6.91
C GLY A 71 -16.08 -9.69 -8.31
N LEU A 72 -17.23 -9.82 -8.98
CA LEU A 72 -17.46 -9.22 -10.30
C LEU A 72 -17.46 -7.69 -10.25
N ILE A 73 -18.07 -7.10 -9.22
CA ILE A 73 -18.04 -5.64 -9.02
C ILE A 73 -16.63 -5.17 -8.71
N ALA A 74 -15.86 -5.91 -7.91
CA ALA A 74 -14.46 -5.60 -7.64
C ALA A 74 -13.62 -5.54 -8.92
N VAL A 75 -13.85 -6.48 -9.84
CA VAL A 75 -13.19 -6.50 -11.15
C VAL A 75 -13.64 -5.31 -11.99
N LEU A 76 -14.94 -5.08 -12.10
CA LEU A 76 -15.49 -3.97 -12.88
C LEU A 76 -14.94 -2.62 -12.40
N VAL A 77 -15.02 -2.32 -11.10
CA VAL A 77 -14.54 -1.05 -10.53
C VAL A 77 -13.02 -0.92 -10.62
N GLY A 78 -12.28 -2.02 -10.43
CA GLY A 78 -10.82 -2.05 -10.57
C GLY A 78 -10.38 -1.73 -12.00
N LEU A 79 -11.04 -2.33 -12.98
CA LEU A 79 -10.79 -2.06 -14.39
C LEU A 79 -11.22 -0.64 -14.77
N THR A 80 -12.37 -0.15 -14.30
CA THR A 80 -12.80 1.24 -14.51
C THR A 80 -11.73 2.24 -14.05
N GLY A 81 -11.25 2.12 -12.81
CA GLY A 81 -10.24 3.04 -12.27
C GLY A 81 -8.87 2.92 -12.95
N GLY A 82 -8.44 1.70 -13.27
CA GLY A 82 -7.16 1.48 -13.94
C GLY A 82 -7.17 1.91 -15.41
N LEU A 83 -8.26 1.63 -16.13
CA LEU A 83 -8.36 1.90 -17.57
C LEU A 83 -8.41 3.39 -17.88
N GLY A 84 -8.99 4.23 -17.01
CA GLY A 84 -9.07 5.67 -17.25
C GLY A 84 -7.70 6.33 -17.48
N ASN A 85 -6.68 5.92 -16.74
CA ASN A 85 -5.31 6.40 -17.03
C ASN A 85 -4.60 5.59 -18.11
N ALA A 86 -4.83 4.27 -18.15
CA ALA A 86 -4.14 3.39 -19.08
C ALA A 86 -4.51 3.66 -20.55
N LEU A 87 -5.79 3.90 -20.86
CA LEU A 87 -6.26 4.24 -22.21
C LEU A 87 -5.67 5.57 -22.68
N PHE A 88 -5.59 6.57 -21.80
CA PHE A 88 -4.98 7.86 -22.10
C PHE A 88 -3.48 7.71 -22.41
N THR A 89 -2.73 7.01 -21.56
CA THR A 89 -1.26 6.87 -21.69
C THR A 89 -0.85 5.95 -22.86
N ALA A 90 -1.62 4.91 -23.15
CA ALA A 90 -1.41 4.04 -24.31
C ALA A 90 -1.55 4.80 -25.63
N ASN A 91 -2.46 5.77 -25.69
CA ASN A 91 -2.79 6.53 -26.90
C ASN A 91 -2.31 7.98 -26.88
N LEU A 92 -1.41 8.32 -25.95
CA LEU A 92 -0.91 9.69 -25.78
C LEU A 92 -0.37 10.30 -27.09
N PRO A 93 0.41 9.59 -27.94
CA PRO A 93 0.87 10.15 -29.22
C PRO A 93 -0.26 10.52 -30.18
N THR A 94 -1.32 9.71 -30.24
CA THR A 94 -2.50 9.95 -31.08
C THR A 94 -3.27 11.18 -30.59
N ILE A 95 -3.51 11.27 -29.28
CA ILE A 95 -4.17 12.42 -28.63
C ILE A 95 -3.34 13.69 -28.86
N GLN A 96 -2.01 13.59 -28.70
CA GLN A 96 -1.08 14.69 -28.93
C GLN A 96 -1.16 15.20 -30.38
N GLY A 97 -1.18 14.30 -31.37
CA GLY A 97 -1.28 14.66 -32.78
C GLY A 97 -2.61 15.33 -33.15
N GLN A 98 -3.72 14.89 -32.56
CA GLN A 98 -5.07 15.40 -32.87
C GLN A 98 -5.38 16.74 -32.22
N LEU A 99 -4.89 16.94 -30.99
CA LEU A 99 -5.04 18.20 -30.26
C LEU A 99 -3.94 19.22 -30.59
N GLY A 100 -2.95 18.85 -31.42
CA GLY A 100 -1.83 19.72 -31.78
C GLY A 100 -0.93 20.05 -30.59
N LEU A 101 -0.82 19.15 -29.60
CA LEU A 101 -0.09 19.40 -28.36
C LEU A 101 1.41 19.18 -28.53
N THR A 102 2.19 19.99 -27.82
CA THR A 102 3.62 19.74 -27.64
C THR A 102 3.85 18.56 -26.70
N SER A 103 5.02 17.94 -26.76
CA SER A 103 5.39 16.84 -25.84
C SER A 103 5.42 17.30 -24.38
N VAL A 104 5.68 18.59 -24.14
CA VAL A 104 5.67 19.22 -22.82
C VAL A 104 4.24 19.34 -22.26
N GLU A 105 3.28 19.74 -23.09
CA GLU A 105 1.85 19.82 -22.73
C GLU A 105 1.26 18.42 -22.50
N ALA A 106 1.57 17.46 -23.38
CA ALA A 106 1.13 16.07 -23.22
C ALA A 106 1.65 15.43 -21.92
N ALA A 107 2.89 15.75 -21.52
CA ALA A 107 3.46 15.32 -20.25
C ALA A 107 2.69 15.91 -19.06
N TRP A 108 2.27 17.18 -19.10
CA TRP A 108 1.44 17.80 -18.05
C TRP A 108 0.09 17.10 -17.86
N LEU A 109 -0.58 16.67 -18.94
CA LEU A 109 -1.86 15.97 -18.85
C LEU A 109 -1.75 14.62 -18.12
N THR A 110 -0.63 13.92 -18.31
CA THR A 110 -0.35 12.67 -17.59
C THR A 110 0.06 12.97 -16.15
N GLY A 111 0.92 13.98 -15.96
CA GLY A 111 1.38 14.41 -14.64
C GLY A 111 0.24 14.84 -13.72
N ALA A 112 -0.67 15.69 -14.20
CA ALA A 112 -1.81 16.20 -13.42
C ALA A 112 -2.67 15.07 -12.84
N TYR A 113 -2.98 14.06 -13.64
CA TYR A 113 -3.73 12.89 -13.15
C TYR A 113 -3.00 12.17 -12.02
N VAL A 114 -1.70 11.88 -12.21
CA VAL A 114 -0.91 11.13 -11.22
C VAL A 114 -0.69 11.95 -9.93
N MET A 115 -0.50 13.27 -10.04
CA MET A 115 -0.36 14.19 -8.90
C MET A 115 -1.56 14.11 -7.95
N PHE A 116 -2.77 14.28 -8.51
CA PHE A 116 -3.99 14.26 -7.71
C PHE A 116 -4.37 12.86 -7.26
N ASN A 117 -4.10 11.84 -8.07
CA ASN A 117 -4.33 10.46 -7.68
C ASN A 117 -3.47 10.03 -6.48
N MET A 118 -2.16 10.33 -6.52
CA MET A 118 -1.25 10.01 -5.42
C MET A 118 -1.69 10.70 -4.12
N THR A 119 -2.07 11.97 -4.21
CA THR A 119 -2.50 12.77 -3.07
C THR A 119 -3.85 12.31 -2.50
N ALA A 120 -4.82 11.96 -3.36
CA ALA A 120 -6.13 11.47 -2.94
C ALA A 120 -6.03 10.16 -2.14
N ASN A 121 -5.11 9.27 -2.51
CA ASN A 121 -4.88 8.02 -1.78
C ASN A 121 -4.50 8.25 -0.30
N LEU A 122 -3.94 9.41 0.05
CA LEU A 122 -3.67 9.80 1.45
C LEU A 122 -4.96 10.08 2.24
N LEU A 123 -5.96 10.67 1.58
CA LEU A 123 -7.21 11.12 2.17
C LEU A 123 -8.26 10.02 2.24
N VAL A 124 -8.26 9.10 1.27
CA VAL A 124 -9.25 8.03 1.11
C VAL A 124 -9.45 7.24 2.41
N TYR A 125 -8.38 6.93 3.13
CA TYR A 125 -8.47 6.15 4.37
C TYR A 125 -9.21 6.91 5.48
N LYS A 126 -8.79 8.15 5.79
CA LYS A 126 -9.43 8.99 6.81
C LYS A 126 -10.89 9.30 6.47
N PHE A 127 -11.16 9.54 5.18
CA PHE A 127 -12.51 9.77 4.71
C PHE A 127 -13.44 8.59 4.99
N ARG A 128 -12.98 7.35 4.71
CA ARG A 128 -13.75 6.13 5.00
C ARG A 128 -13.98 5.91 6.49
N GLN A 129 -13.02 6.26 7.34
CA GLN A 129 -13.16 6.11 8.80
C GLN A 129 -14.20 7.07 9.39
N GLN A 130 -14.24 8.32 8.93
CA GLN A 130 -15.12 9.33 9.50
C GLN A 130 -16.52 9.35 8.88
N PHE A 131 -16.61 9.36 7.55
CA PHE A 131 -17.89 9.50 6.83
C PHE A 131 -18.49 8.14 6.44
N GLY A 132 -17.72 7.07 6.59
CA GLY A 132 -18.14 5.71 6.30
C GLY A 132 -18.01 5.31 4.83
N MET A 133 -18.15 4.01 4.59
CA MET A 133 -17.98 3.40 3.27
C MET A 133 -19.04 3.85 2.26
N ARG A 134 -20.29 4.04 2.68
CA ARG A 134 -21.39 4.37 1.76
C ARG A 134 -21.18 5.72 1.06
N LEU A 135 -20.97 6.79 1.85
CA LEU A 135 -20.73 8.14 1.33
C LEU A 135 -19.45 8.20 0.49
N PHE A 136 -18.38 7.53 0.95
CA PHE A 136 -17.14 7.43 0.19
C PHE A 136 -17.35 6.85 -1.21
N THR A 137 -18.17 5.81 -1.28
CA THR A 137 -18.44 5.06 -2.50
C THR A 137 -19.34 5.85 -3.45
N GLU A 138 -20.47 6.36 -2.96
CA GLU A 138 -21.46 7.08 -3.78
C GLU A 138 -20.89 8.41 -4.29
N ILE A 139 -20.18 9.19 -3.45
CA ILE A 139 -19.59 10.47 -3.87
C ILE A 139 -18.37 10.25 -4.76
N GLY A 140 -17.46 9.35 -4.36
CA GLY A 140 -16.21 9.12 -5.08
C GLY A 140 -16.43 8.60 -6.49
N LEU A 141 -17.19 7.51 -6.61
CA LEU A 141 -17.47 6.87 -7.89
C LEU A 141 -18.49 7.67 -8.70
N GLY A 142 -19.45 8.34 -8.05
CA GLY A 142 -20.38 9.25 -8.72
C GLY A 142 -19.66 10.45 -9.35
N CYS A 143 -18.71 11.04 -8.63
CA CYS A 143 -17.85 12.11 -9.15
C CYS A 143 -16.99 11.61 -10.32
N TYR A 144 -16.39 10.41 -10.19
CA TYR A 144 -15.62 9.80 -11.29
C TYR A 144 -16.48 9.58 -12.55
N ALA A 145 -17.71 9.07 -12.39
CA ALA A 145 -18.64 8.88 -13.50
C ALA A 145 -19.06 10.21 -14.15
N ALA A 146 -19.38 11.22 -13.34
CA ALA A 146 -19.72 12.55 -13.85
C ALA A 146 -18.55 13.19 -14.63
N LEU A 147 -17.33 13.08 -14.11
CA LEU A 147 -16.12 13.58 -14.78
C LEU A 147 -15.82 12.82 -16.08
N SER A 148 -16.07 11.51 -16.11
CA SER A 148 -15.90 10.69 -17.32
C SER A 148 -16.86 11.12 -18.42
N VAL A 149 -18.12 11.45 -18.08
CA VAL A 149 -19.09 12.02 -19.02
C VAL A 149 -18.68 13.44 -19.43
N LEU A 150 -18.17 14.26 -18.51
CA LEU A 150 -17.76 15.64 -18.81
C LEU A 150 -16.57 15.70 -19.79
N HIS A 151 -15.69 14.71 -19.81
CA HIS A 151 -14.63 14.58 -20.83
C HIS A 151 -15.18 14.47 -22.27
N LEU A 152 -16.42 14.01 -22.45
CA LEU A 152 -17.04 13.94 -23.78
C LEU A 152 -17.46 15.33 -24.30
N LEU A 153 -17.63 16.30 -23.40
CA LEU A 153 -18.13 17.63 -23.72
C LEU A 153 -16.99 18.66 -23.88
N LEU A 154 -15.84 18.40 -23.27
CA LEU A 154 -14.72 19.33 -23.18
C LEU A 154 -13.50 18.78 -23.92
N GLY A 155 -13.01 19.53 -24.92
CA GLY A 155 -11.92 19.11 -25.81
C GLY A 155 -10.74 20.07 -25.90
N SER A 156 -10.63 21.07 -25.00
CA SER A 156 -9.50 22.00 -24.98
C SER A 156 -8.40 21.56 -24.02
N TYR A 157 -7.15 21.96 -24.26
CA TYR A 157 -6.02 21.64 -23.37
C TYR A 157 -6.29 22.06 -21.90
N ASP A 158 -6.75 23.30 -21.70
CA ASP A 158 -7.00 23.86 -20.36
C ASP A 158 -8.14 23.15 -19.62
N SER A 159 -9.18 22.74 -20.35
CA SER A 159 -10.24 21.93 -19.74
C SER A 159 -9.78 20.52 -19.44
N LEU A 160 -8.96 19.94 -20.33
CA LEU A 160 -8.44 18.59 -20.18
C LEU A 160 -7.48 18.47 -18.99
N ILE A 161 -6.59 19.45 -18.75
CA ILE A 161 -5.70 19.40 -17.59
C ILE A 161 -6.49 19.43 -16.26
N LEU A 162 -7.54 20.25 -16.17
CA LEU A 162 -8.42 20.32 -15.01
C LEU A 162 -9.22 19.03 -14.82
N LEU A 163 -9.79 18.50 -15.91
CA LEU A 163 -10.51 17.23 -15.91
C LEU A 163 -9.62 16.05 -15.51
N ARG A 164 -8.37 16.02 -15.97
CA ARG A 164 -7.37 15.01 -15.61
C ARG A 164 -6.99 15.10 -14.14
N ALA A 165 -6.78 16.31 -13.61
CA ALA A 165 -6.57 16.54 -12.18
C ALA A 165 -7.75 16.02 -11.34
N ALA A 166 -8.98 16.43 -11.68
CA ALA A 166 -10.20 16.01 -10.99
C ALA A 166 -10.41 14.49 -11.07
N SER A 167 -10.16 13.89 -12.23
CA SER A 167 -10.32 12.44 -12.42
C SER A 167 -9.25 11.64 -11.70
N GLY A 168 -8.02 12.18 -11.60
CA GLY A 168 -6.98 11.60 -10.78
C GLY A 168 -7.41 11.50 -9.31
N LEU A 169 -7.99 12.60 -8.78
CA LEU A 169 -8.53 12.65 -7.42
C LEU A 169 -9.63 11.60 -7.21
N ALA A 170 -10.61 11.53 -8.13
CA ALA A 170 -11.73 10.60 -8.03
C ALA A 170 -11.31 9.14 -8.25
N ALA A 171 -10.32 8.86 -9.10
CA ALA A 171 -9.85 7.50 -9.42
C ALA A 171 -9.23 6.77 -8.22
N ALA A 172 -8.72 7.48 -7.21
CA ALA A 172 -8.23 6.86 -5.98
C ALA A 172 -9.36 6.13 -5.21
N THR A 173 -10.62 6.50 -5.46
CA THR A 173 -11.76 5.78 -4.90
C THR A 173 -11.98 4.44 -5.57
N CYS A 174 -11.78 4.34 -6.89
CA CYS A 174 -11.93 3.09 -7.64
C CYS A 174 -10.93 2.02 -7.20
N SER A 175 -9.64 2.35 -7.03
CA SER A 175 -8.61 1.38 -6.58
C SER A 175 -8.90 0.84 -5.17
N SER A 176 -9.31 1.75 -4.28
CA SER A 176 -9.75 1.45 -2.91
C SER A 176 -10.97 0.53 -2.90
N LEU A 177 -12.01 0.85 -3.69
CA LEU A 177 -13.24 0.06 -3.78
C LEU A 177 -12.99 -1.31 -4.39
N SER A 178 -12.19 -1.41 -5.45
CA SER A 178 -11.85 -2.69 -6.07
C SER A 178 -11.27 -3.67 -5.04
N THR A 179 -10.33 -3.19 -4.22
CA THR A 179 -9.74 -4.01 -3.16
C THR A 179 -10.79 -4.41 -2.11
N LEU A 180 -11.61 -3.46 -1.64
CA LEU A 180 -12.59 -3.72 -0.58
C LEU A 180 -13.74 -4.63 -1.02
N TYR A 181 -14.24 -4.49 -2.25
CA TYR A 181 -15.22 -5.39 -2.83
C TYR A 181 -14.61 -6.79 -3.01
N MET A 182 -13.35 -6.90 -3.44
CA MET A 182 -12.70 -8.19 -3.60
C MET A 182 -12.57 -8.92 -2.26
N LEU A 183 -12.30 -8.20 -1.17
CA LEU A 183 -12.24 -8.78 0.18
C LEU A 183 -13.54 -9.46 0.61
N GLN A 184 -14.71 -9.02 0.10
CA GLN A 184 -16.02 -9.60 0.39
C GLN A 184 -16.37 -10.80 -0.50
N SER A 185 -15.55 -11.09 -1.52
CA SER A 185 -15.80 -12.18 -2.47
C SER A 185 -15.48 -13.57 -1.90
N ALA A 186 -14.82 -13.66 -0.75
CA ALA A 186 -14.43 -14.92 -0.13
C ALA A 186 -14.58 -14.90 1.40
N PRO A 187 -14.72 -16.07 2.05
CA PRO A 187 -14.78 -16.13 3.51
C PRO A 187 -13.45 -15.71 4.16
N ARG A 188 -13.51 -15.37 5.46
CA ARG A 188 -12.42 -14.78 6.25
C ARG A 188 -11.07 -15.52 6.13
N THR A 189 -11.10 -16.84 5.97
CA THR A 189 -9.92 -17.71 5.78
C THR A 189 -9.11 -17.36 4.52
N TYR A 190 -9.75 -16.85 3.46
CA TYR A 190 -9.12 -16.52 2.18
C TYR A 190 -8.96 -15.02 1.92
N VAL A 191 -9.32 -14.17 2.89
CA VAL A 191 -9.32 -12.69 2.76
C VAL A 191 -7.98 -12.14 2.30
N LEU A 192 -6.86 -12.65 2.83
CA LEU A 192 -5.54 -12.18 2.42
C LEU A 192 -5.19 -12.59 0.99
N LYS A 193 -5.70 -13.73 0.49
CA LYS A 193 -5.54 -14.11 -0.92
C LYS A 193 -6.37 -13.19 -1.82
N MET A 194 -7.59 -12.87 -1.39
CA MET A 194 -8.46 -11.91 -2.10
C MET A 194 -7.90 -10.49 -2.09
N LEU A 195 -7.16 -10.09 -1.04
CA LEU A 195 -6.42 -8.83 -1.04
C LEU A 195 -5.42 -8.75 -2.19
N VAL A 196 -4.63 -9.81 -2.40
CA VAL A 196 -3.66 -9.89 -3.51
C VAL A 196 -4.36 -9.81 -4.85
N ILE A 197 -5.46 -10.55 -5.02
CA ILE A 197 -6.24 -10.51 -6.25
C ILE A 197 -6.84 -9.12 -6.47
N GLY A 198 -7.42 -8.49 -5.44
CA GLY A 198 -8.10 -7.20 -5.55
C GLY A 198 -7.15 -6.08 -5.96
N VAL A 199 -5.95 -6.03 -5.37
CA VAL A 199 -4.90 -5.09 -5.79
C VAL A 199 -4.34 -5.47 -7.17
N GLY A 200 -4.20 -6.77 -7.45
CA GLY A 200 -3.68 -7.30 -8.70
C GLY A 200 -4.55 -6.97 -9.91
N VAL A 201 -5.88 -6.99 -9.77
CA VAL A 201 -6.82 -6.75 -10.89
C VAL A 201 -6.60 -5.38 -11.54
N VAL A 202 -6.25 -4.35 -10.76
CA VAL A 202 -5.96 -3.01 -11.30
C VAL A 202 -4.78 -3.04 -12.29
N GLN A 203 -3.82 -3.95 -12.10
CA GLN A 203 -2.67 -4.09 -13.00
C GLN A 203 -3.03 -4.64 -14.38
N LEU A 204 -4.20 -5.29 -14.52
CA LEU A 204 -4.69 -5.78 -15.80
C LEU A 204 -5.14 -4.65 -16.73
N ALA A 205 -5.41 -3.46 -16.17
CA ALA A 205 -5.90 -2.33 -16.94
C ALA A 205 -4.90 -1.83 -17.99
N THR A 206 -3.60 -1.81 -17.69
CA THR A 206 -2.57 -1.37 -18.66
C THR A 206 -2.53 -2.26 -19.90
N PRO A 207 -2.34 -3.60 -19.79
CA PRO A 207 -2.36 -4.44 -20.98
C PRO A 207 -3.72 -4.46 -21.68
N LEU A 208 -4.83 -4.43 -20.95
CA LEU A 208 -6.17 -4.33 -21.55
C LEU A 208 -6.34 -3.04 -22.34
N ALA A 209 -5.82 -1.90 -21.87
CA ALA A 209 -5.89 -0.65 -22.61
C ALA A 209 -5.23 -0.79 -23.98
N TRP A 210 -4.03 -1.36 -24.06
CA TRP A 210 -3.35 -1.57 -25.34
C TRP A 210 -4.09 -2.53 -26.27
N ILE A 211 -4.71 -3.59 -25.73
CA ILE A 211 -5.50 -4.54 -26.51
C ILE A 211 -6.77 -3.88 -27.06
N LEU A 212 -7.47 -3.09 -26.25
CA LEU A 212 -8.74 -2.46 -26.61
C LEU A 212 -8.55 -1.21 -27.49
N SER A 213 -7.42 -0.52 -27.39
CA SER A 213 -7.18 0.78 -28.03
C SER A 213 -7.45 0.80 -29.54
N PRO A 214 -6.96 -0.17 -30.35
CA PRO A 214 -7.24 -0.20 -31.78
C PRO A 214 -8.72 -0.24 -32.15
N GLY A 215 -9.51 -1.03 -31.42
CA GLY A 215 -10.95 -1.13 -31.64
C GLY A 215 -11.71 0.13 -31.21
N LEU A 216 -11.21 0.83 -30.19
CA LEU A 216 -11.80 2.07 -29.69
C LEU A 216 -11.40 3.29 -30.54
N LEU A 217 -10.21 3.28 -31.14
CA LEU A 217 -9.73 4.35 -32.02
C LEU A 217 -10.19 4.20 -33.47
N TYR A 218 -11.31 3.51 -33.72
CA TYR A 218 -11.90 3.44 -35.05
C TYR A 218 -12.14 4.86 -35.60
N ASN A 219 -11.71 5.12 -36.84
CA ASN A 219 -11.64 6.46 -37.48
C ASN A 219 -10.76 7.50 -36.76
N SER A 220 -9.84 7.07 -35.89
CA SER A 220 -8.96 7.95 -35.12
C SER A 220 -9.71 8.91 -34.18
N GLU A 221 -10.92 8.61 -33.72
CA GLU A 221 -11.61 9.50 -32.78
C GLU A 221 -11.22 9.18 -31.33
N TRP A 222 -10.44 10.06 -30.70
CA TRP A 222 -10.05 9.91 -29.29
C TRP A 222 -11.23 9.97 -28.31
N HIS A 223 -12.34 10.59 -28.70
CA HIS A 223 -13.57 10.67 -27.89
C HIS A 223 -14.16 9.29 -27.56
N ASN A 224 -13.97 8.29 -28.42
CA ASN A 224 -14.44 6.93 -28.19
C ASN A 224 -13.76 6.26 -26.98
N LEU A 225 -12.51 6.64 -26.67
CA LEU A 225 -11.82 6.18 -25.46
C LEU A 225 -12.56 6.67 -24.21
N TYR A 226 -12.96 7.95 -24.20
CA TYR A 226 -13.71 8.54 -23.10
C TYR A 226 -15.15 8.06 -23.05
N LEU A 227 -15.76 7.72 -24.18
CA LEU A 227 -17.11 7.13 -24.23
C LEU A 227 -17.11 5.75 -23.56
N PHE A 228 -16.11 4.95 -23.86
CA PHE A 228 -15.91 3.65 -23.24
C PHE A 228 -15.62 3.79 -21.74
N GLU A 229 -14.76 4.73 -21.34
CA GLU A 229 -14.50 5.04 -19.93
C GLU A 229 -15.77 5.48 -19.20
N ALA A 230 -16.56 6.37 -19.79
CA ALA A 230 -17.82 6.84 -19.22
C ALA A 230 -18.84 5.71 -19.06
N GLY A 231 -18.97 4.83 -20.05
CA GLY A 231 -19.81 3.64 -19.97
C GLY A 231 -19.40 2.72 -18.82
N LEU A 232 -18.11 2.42 -18.69
CA LEU A 232 -17.57 1.63 -17.57
C LEU A 232 -17.79 2.32 -16.22
N ALA A 233 -17.61 3.63 -16.14
CA ALA A 233 -17.80 4.39 -14.91
C ALA A 233 -19.27 4.40 -14.45
N LEU A 234 -20.21 4.59 -15.38
CA LEU A 234 -21.65 4.52 -15.10
C LEU A 234 -22.09 3.11 -14.70
N MET A 235 -21.59 2.07 -15.38
CA MET A 235 -21.85 0.68 -15.01
C MET A 235 -21.31 0.35 -13.62
N SER A 236 -20.08 0.76 -13.32
CA SER A 236 -19.47 0.62 -11.99
C SER A 236 -20.30 1.33 -10.93
N PHE A 237 -20.72 2.58 -11.19
CA PHE A 237 -21.55 3.34 -10.27
C PHE A 237 -22.89 2.64 -10.00
N ALA A 238 -23.59 2.19 -11.04
CA ALA A 238 -24.84 1.46 -10.92
C ALA A 238 -24.69 0.15 -10.12
N ALA A 239 -23.65 -0.63 -10.42
CA ALA A 239 -23.41 -1.92 -9.76
C ALA A 239 -23.14 -1.75 -8.25
N VAL A 240 -22.38 -0.72 -7.90
CA VAL A 240 -22.01 -0.38 -6.54
C VAL A 240 -23.18 0.20 -5.73
N VAL A 241 -24.06 0.97 -6.36
CA VAL A 241 -25.31 1.46 -5.75
C VAL A 241 -26.29 0.31 -5.50
N LEU A 242 -26.32 -0.68 -6.39
CA LEU A 242 -27.16 -1.87 -6.30
C LEU A 242 -26.69 -2.81 -5.18
N LEU A 243 -25.39 -3.16 -5.16
CA LEU A 243 -24.80 -4.00 -4.11
C LEU A 243 -23.81 -3.18 -3.27
N LYS A 244 -24.33 -2.62 -2.18
CA LYS A 244 -23.55 -1.79 -1.26
C LYS A 244 -22.62 -2.64 -0.38
N LEU A 245 -21.48 -2.06 0.00
CA LEU A 245 -20.62 -2.65 1.01
C LEU A 245 -21.26 -2.58 2.40
N PRO A 246 -21.04 -3.60 3.26
CA PRO A 246 -21.45 -3.55 4.66
C PRO A 246 -20.87 -2.32 5.38
N SER A 247 -21.63 -1.77 6.34
CA SER A 247 -21.15 -0.66 7.17
C SER A 247 -19.95 -1.09 8.00
N GLY A 248 -19.00 -0.17 8.19
CA GLY A 248 -17.85 -0.33 9.07
C GLY A 248 -17.98 0.52 10.34
N LEU A 249 -16.94 0.51 11.17
CA LEU A 249 -16.86 1.39 12.34
C LEU A 249 -16.59 2.85 11.92
N TYR A 250 -17.32 3.78 12.55
CA TYR A 250 -17.18 5.23 12.32
C TYR A 250 -16.35 5.85 13.44
N ILE A 251 -15.20 6.43 13.10
CA ILE A 251 -14.27 7.04 14.05
C ILE A 251 -13.94 8.47 13.61
N LYS A 252 -13.98 9.42 14.55
CA LYS A 252 -13.53 10.79 14.29
C LYS A 252 -12.03 10.78 14.00
N THR A 253 -11.64 11.12 12.78
CA THR A 253 -10.25 10.96 12.31
C THR A 253 -9.68 12.27 11.74
N PHE A 254 -10.52 13.18 11.25
CA PHE A 254 -10.08 14.49 10.79
C PHE A 254 -9.87 15.45 11.95
N GLU A 255 -8.67 16.00 12.03
CA GLU A 255 -8.30 17.10 12.90
C GLU A 255 -8.05 18.38 12.07
N LYS A 256 -8.20 19.57 12.68
CA LYS A 256 -7.98 20.84 11.97
C LYS A 256 -6.57 20.96 11.37
N LEU A 257 -5.56 20.41 12.07
CA LEU A 257 -4.17 20.40 11.61
C LEU A 257 -3.92 19.45 10.42
N ASP A 258 -4.84 18.51 10.14
CA ASP A 258 -4.75 17.68 8.94
C ASP A 258 -4.88 18.54 7.68
N PHE A 259 -5.80 19.52 7.68
CA PHE A 259 -5.98 20.43 6.54
C PHE A 259 -4.73 21.25 6.24
N VAL A 260 -4.01 21.69 7.27
CA VAL A 260 -2.73 22.38 7.11
C VAL A 260 -1.71 21.43 6.48
N THR A 261 -1.54 20.24 7.05
CA THR A 261 -0.57 19.25 6.54
C THR A 261 -0.89 18.85 5.10
N PHE A 262 -2.17 18.69 4.74
CA PHE A 262 -2.60 18.43 3.38
C PHE A 262 -2.33 19.61 2.45
N SER A 263 -2.67 20.83 2.87
CA SER A 263 -2.43 22.04 2.07
C SER A 263 -0.94 22.24 1.75
N LEU A 264 -0.02 21.71 2.57
CA LEU A 264 1.40 21.70 2.27
C LEU A 264 1.85 20.46 1.46
N MET A 265 1.36 19.26 1.80
CA MET A 265 1.75 18.03 1.11
C MET A 265 1.26 17.95 -0.34
N VAL A 266 0.02 18.38 -0.61
CA VAL A 266 -0.58 18.34 -1.97
C VAL A 266 0.30 19.11 -2.97
N PRO A 267 0.60 20.41 -2.79
CA PRO A 267 1.47 21.14 -3.70
C PRO A 267 2.92 20.65 -3.64
N GLY A 268 3.42 20.22 -2.47
CA GLY A 268 4.79 19.68 -2.36
C GLY A 268 5.02 18.42 -3.20
N LEU A 269 4.12 17.44 -3.09
CA LEU A 269 4.14 16.22 -3.90
C LEU A 269 3.83 16.53 -5.37
N GLY A 270 2.89 17.45 -5.63
CA GLY A 270 2.55 17.91 -6.97
C GLY A 270 3.76 18.49 -7.72
N LEU A 271 4.51 19.38 -7.07
CA LEU A 271 5.73 19.97 -7.62
C LEU A 271 6.83 18.93 -7.83
N LEU A 272 6.99 17.99 -6.89
CA LEU A 272 7.96 16.90 -7.03
C LEU A 272 7.66 16.03 -8.26
N ILE A 273 6.40 15.63 -8.43
CA ILE A 273 5.95 14.87 -9.60
C ILE A 273 6.13 15.70 -10.87
N ALA A 274 5.86 17.00 -10.82
CA ALA A 274 6.00 17.87 -11.97
C ALA A 274 7.45 17.93 -12.46
N VAL A 275 8.42 18.00 -11.52
CA VAL A 275 9.85 17.93 -11.82
C VAL A 275 10.21 16.59 -12.45
N LEU A 276 9.70 15.46 -11.92
CA LEU A 276 9.98 14.13 -12.49
C LEU A 276 9.38 13.95 -13.89
N VAL A 277 8.17 14.46 -14.11
CA VAL A 277 7.44 14.34 -15.39
C VAL A 277 8.06 15.26 -16.46
N GLN A 278 8.45 16.48 -16.09
CA GLN A 278 8.99 17.48 -17.02
C GLN A 278 10.51 17.42 -17.17
N GLY A 279 11.22 16.76 -16.25
CA GLY A 279 12.68 16.77 -16.18
C GLY A 279 13.35 16.31 -17.47
N TYR A 280 12.85 15.23 -18.08
CA TYR A 280 13.40 14.75 -19.36
C TYR A 280 12.95 15.65 -20.54
N SER A 281 11.69 16.08 -20.57
CA SER A 281 11.12 16.87 -21.69
C SER A 281 11.73 18.26 -21.82
N ARG A 282 12.08 18.89 -20.70
CA ARG A 282 12.65 20.25 -20.63
C ARG A 282 14.14 20.28 -20.33
N TRP A 283 14.77 19.08 -20.27
CA TRP A 283 16.13 18.84 -19.82
C TRP A 283 16.47 19.39 -18.43
N TRP A 284 16.79 18.50 -17.50
CA TRP A 284 16.90 18.76 -16.05
C TRP A 284 17.61 20.06 -15.65
N PHE A 285 18.70 20.41 -16.34
CA PHE A 285 19.57 21.54 -16.00
C PHE A 285 19.33 22.80 -16.84
N ASP A 286 18.55 22.72 -17.93
CA ASP A 286 18.38 23.83 -18.86
C ASP A 286 17.28 24.80 -18.44
N THR A 287 16.32 24.32 -17.63
CA THR A 287 15.16 25.12 -17.20
C THR A 287 15.25 25.49 -15.72
N PRO A 288 15.61 26.74 -15.35
CA PRO A 288 15.67 27.19 -13.96
C PRO A 288 14.34 27.02 -13.20
N GLY A 289 13.21 27.06 -13.90
CA GLY A 289 11.89 26.81 -13.32
C GLY A 289 11.78 25.45 -12.62
N LEU A 290 12.41 24.39 -13.16
CA LEU A 290 12.41 23.07 -12.52
C LEU A 290 13.18 23.08 -11.19
N ALA A 291 14.27 23.86 -11.10
CA ALA A 291 15.02 24.02 -9.86
C ALA A 291 14.17 24.71 -8.78
N TRP A 292 13.47 25.80 -9.12
CA TRP A 292 12.56 26.47 -8.18
C TRP A 292 11.41 25.59 -7.74
N MET A 293 10.84 24.79 -8.65
CA MET A 293 9.80 23.80 -8.32
C MET A 293 10.33 22.73 -7.37
N LEU A 294 11.56 22.24 -7.57
CA LEU A 294 12.18 21.26 -6.69
C LEU A 294 12.48 21.84 -5.30
N VAL A 295 13.03 23.07 -5.24
CA VAL A 295 13.27 23.77 -3.97
C VAL A 295 11.97 23.99 -3.21
N ALA A 296 10.92 24.45 -3.90
CA ALA A 296 9.59 24.62 -3.30
C ALA A 296 8.98 23.29 -2.85
N ALA A 297 9.13 22.21 -3.64
CA ALA A 297 8.70 20.87 -3.25
C ALA A 297 9.41 20.41 -1.96
N ILE A 298 10.73 20.52 -1.90
CA ILE A 298 11.53 20.14 -0.73
C ILE A 298 11.12 20.98 0.49
N ALA A 299 10.95 22.30 0.32
CA ALA A 299 10.53 23.19 1.40
C ALA A 299 9.14 22.82 1.94
N LEU A 300 8.13 22.68 1.06
CA LEU A 300 6.76 22.33 1.45
C LEU A 300 6.68 20.95 2.11
N LEU A 301 7.35 19.94 1.56
CA LEU A 301 7.39 18.59 2.13
C LEU A 301 8.13 18.57 3.47
N SER A 302 9.24 19.30 3.59
CA SER A 302 9.99 19.38 4.86
C SER A 302 9.18 20.05 5.95
N VAL A 303 8.48 21.14 5.64
CA VAL A 303 7.58 21.82 6.60
C VAL A 303 6.40 20.92 6.97
N ALA A 304 5.78 20.23 5.99
CA ALA A 304 4.71 19.27 6.27
C ALA A 304 5.17 18.13 7.19
N LEU A 305 6.33 17.53 6.92
CA LEU A 305 6.91 16.47 7.75
C LEU A 305 7.32 16.98 9.14
N TYR A 306 7.81 18.22 9.25
CA TYR A 306 8.15 18.84 10.52
C TYR A 306 6.92 19.06 11.39
N ILE A 307 5.84 19.61 10.82
CA ILE A 307 4.55 19.75 11.52
C ILE A 307 4.08 18.39 12.00
N GLU A 308 4.08 17.41 11.11
CA GLU A 308 3.59 16.07 11.39
C GLU A 308 4.41 15.34 12.46
N HIS A 309 5.73 15.56 12.51
CA HIS A 309 6.61 14.99 13.54
C HIS A 309 6.26 15.46 14.96
N HIS A 310 5.76 16.68 15.10
CA HIS A 310 5.44 17.29 16.40
C HIS A 310 3.97 17.18 16.81
N ARG A 311 3.12 16.54 16.00
CA ARG A 311 1.71 16.33 16.33
C ARG A 311 1.52 15.20 17.33
N ALA A 312 0.57 15.39 18.24
CA ALA A 312 0.16 14.37 19.21
C ALA A 312 -0.50 13.15 18.53
N ASN A 313 -1.35 13.41 17.52
CA ASN A 313 -1.98 12.39 16.68
C ASN A 313 -1.52 12.56 15.22
N PRO A 314 -0.32 12.05 14.86
CA PRO A 314 0.15 12.12 13.50
C PRO A 314 -0.68 11.19 12.60
N MET A 315 -1.06 11.66 11.42
CA MET A 315 -1.50 10.85 10.28
C MET A 315 -0.39 9.91 9.77
N PHE A 316 0.86 10.40 9.79
CA PHE A 316 2.05 9.67 9.40
C PHE A 316 3.03 9.58 10.55
N HIS A 317 3.31 8.36 11.01
CA HIS A 317 4.35 8.16 12.00
C HIS A 317 5.72 8.37 11.35
N THR A 318 6.23 9.61 11.34
CA THR A 318 7.51 10.00 10.73
C THR A 318 8.70 9.19 11.27
N ARG A 319 8.65 8.84 12.58
CA ARG A 319 9.65 7.99 13.24
C ARG A 319 9.71 6.57 12.66
N TRP A 320 8.61 6.07 12.11
CA TRP A 320 8.55 4.75 11.47
C TRP A 320 9.33 4.71 10.15
N PHE A 321 9.36 5.83 9.40
CA PHE A 321 10.18 5.94 8.18
C PHE A 321 11.68 5.92 8.45
N ALA A 322 12.12 6.34 9.64
CA ALA A 322 13.54 6.32 10.02
C ALA A 322 14.04 4.91 10.40
N GLN A 323 13.15 3.93 10.54
CA GLN A 323 13.54 2.58 10.94
C GLN A 323 14.11 1.78 9.75
N MET A 324 15.21 1.06 9.99
CA MET A 324 15.89 0.26 8.96
C MET A 324 15.00 -0.75 8.20
N PRO A 325 14.06 -1.48 8.84
CA PRO A 325 13.14 -2.37 8.12
C PRO A 325 12.25 -1.63 7.12
N THR A 326 11.77 -0.44 7.48
CA THR A 326 10.94 0.41 6.64
C THR A 326 11.74 0.97 5.47
N ILE A 327 12.96 1.47 5.72
CA ILE A 327 13.85 1.98 4.67
C ILE A 327 14.15 0.88 3.63
N ARG A 328 14.48 -0.34 4.08
CA ARG A 328 14.71 -1.48 3.17
C ARG A 328 13.49 -1.82 2.34
N PHE A 329 12.30 -1.76 2.94
CA PHE A 329 11.03 -1.98 2.25
C PHE A 329 10.78 -0.91 1.18
N VAL A 330 10.93 0.38 1.52
CA VAL A 330 10.75 1.52 0.62
C VAL A 330 11.71 1.42 -0.57
N ILE A 331 13.00 1.18 -0.32
CA ILE A 331 14.01 1.01 -1.37
C ILE A 331 13.65 -0.19 -2.26
N GLY A 332 13.31 -1.33 -1.66
CA GLY A 332 12.93 -2.53 -2.43
C GLY A 332 11.68 -2.33 -3.30
N ALA A 333 10.68 -1.60 -2.79
CA ALA A 333 9.46 -1.28 -3.52
C ALA A 333 9.72 -0.32 -4.69
N ILE A 334 10.54 0.73 -4.47
CA ILE A 334 10.94 1.68 -5.53
C ILE A 334 11.79 0.98 -6.59
N LEU A 335 12.80 0.19 -6.19
CA LEU A 335 13.66 -0.55 -7.13
C LEU A 335 12.84 -1.52 -7.97
N LEU A 336 11.87 -2.20 -7.37
CA LEU A 336 11.02 -3.09 -8.13
C LEU A 336 10.13 -2.35 -9.12
N ARG A 337 9.55 -1.23 -8.71
CA ARG A 337 8.75 -0.41 -9.61
C ARG A 337 9.59 0.22 -10.72
N PHE A 338 10.86 0.52 -10.45
CA PHE A 338 11.85 0.92 -11.44
C PHE A 338 12.11 -0.21 -12.45
N LEU A 339 12.28 -1.47 -11.99
CA LEU A 339 12.48 -2.62 -12.88
C LEU A 339 11.29 -2.83 -13.82
N THR A 340 10.06 -2.63 -13.35
CA THR A 340 8.87 -2.70 -14.23
C THR A 340 8.67 -1.46 -15.11
N ALA A 341 9.42 -0.37 -14.90
CA ALA A 341 9.39 0.78 -15.78
C ALA A 341 10.04 0.48 -17.14
N GLU A 342 10.95 -0.50 -17.21
CA GLU A 342 11.56 -0.99 -18.44
C GLU A 342 10.49 -1.47 -19.44
N GLN A 343 9.46 -2.18 -18.99
CA GLN A 343 8.35 -2.59 -19.85
C GLN A 343 7.63 -1.40 -20.48
N SER A 344 7.28 -0.39 -19.67
CA SER A 344 6.49 0.77 -20.12
C SER A 344 7.28 1.81 -20.91
N TYR A 345 8.59 1.92 -20.69
CA TYR A 345 9.46 2.90 -21.34
C TYR A 345 10.44 2.26 -22.33
N GLY A 346 11.12 1.17 -21.95
CA GLY A 346 12.09 0.46 -22.78
C GLY A 346 11.46 -0.20 -24.00
N VAL A 347 10.73 -1.31 -23.82
CA VAL A 347 10.14 -2.05 -24.98
C VAL A 347 9.13 -1.19 -25.73
N VAL A 348 8.16 -0.59 -25.02
CA VAL A 348 7.15 0.26 -25.67
C VAL A 348 7.79 1.47 -26.36
N GLY A 349 8.80 2.09 -25.74
CA GLY A 349 9.53 3.23 -26.34
C GLY A 349 10.30 2.81 -27.58
N LEU A 350 11.05 1.72 -27.53
CA LEU A 350 11.76 1.16 -28.69
C LEU A 350 10.80 0.86 -29.84
N MET A 351 9.69 0.17 -29.55
CA MET A 351 8.69 -0.17 -30.58
C MET A 351 8.07 1.10 -31.20
N ARG A 352 7.76 2.12 -30.40
CA ARG A 352 7.30 3.42 -30.92
C ARG A 352 8.37 4.12 -31.76
N THR A 353 9.64 4.09 -31.35
CA THR A 353 10.76 4.65 -32.14
C THR A 353 10.95 3.91 -33.47
N LEU A 354 10.65 2.61 -33.53
CA LEU A 354 10.65 1.81 -34.77
C LEU A 354 9.38 2.02 -35.62
N GLY A 355 8.46 2.87 -35.18
CA GLY A 355 7.23 3.23 -35.91
C GLY A 355 6.08 2.24 -35.71
N MET A 356 6.13 1.39 -34.69
CA MET A 356 5.04 0.45 -34.40
C MET A 356 3.82 1.19 -33.84
N THR A 357 2.65 0.90 -34.39
CA THR A 357 1.37 1.45 -33.92
C THR A 357 0.75 0.59 -32.81
N SER A 358 -0.27 1.12 -32.13
CA SER A 358 -1.01 0.39 -31.09
C SER A 358 -1.56 -0.96 -31.59
N ASP A 359 -1.94 -1.05 -32.87
CA ASP A 359 -2.47 -2.27 -33.51
C ASP A 359 -1.42 -3.39 -33.51
N GLN A 360 -0.17 -3.05 -33.85
CA GLN A 360 0.93 -4.01 -33.91
C GLN A 360 1.38 -4.46 -32.51
N MET A 361 1.07 -3.67 -31.47
CA MET A 361 1.41 -3.98 -30.09
C MET A 361 0.37 -4.90 -29.40
N GLN A 362 -0.83 -5.10 -29.97
CA GLN A 362 -1.88 -5.93 -29.35
C GLN A 362 -1.41 -7.34 -28.98
N PRO A 363 -0.71 -8.10 -29.85
CA PRO A 363 -0.29 -9.46 -29.52
C PRO A 363 0.69 -9.50 -28.34
N LEU A 364 1.60 -8.53 -28.26
CA LEU A 364 2.55 -8.40 -27.15
C LEU A 364 1.79 -8.16 -25.83
N PHE A 365 0.80 -7.27 -25.84
CA PHE A 365 0.01 -6.98 -24.64
C PHE A 365 -0.96 -8.10 -24.26
N MET A 366 -1.39 -8.96 -25.19
CA MET A 366 -2.10 -10.20 -24.86
C MET A 366 -1.20 -11.16 -24.06
N VAL A 367 0.06 -11.30 -24.47
CA VAL A 367 1.04 -12.12 -23.75
C VAL A 367 1.34 -11.53 -22.36
N ILE A 368 1.51 -10.21 -22.27
CA ILE A 368 1.68 -9.51 -20.98
C ILE A 368 0.44 -9.70 -20.09
N LEU A 369 -0.77 -9.61 -20.64
CA LEU A 369 -2.01 -9.82 -19.89
C LEU A 369 -2.05 -11.22 -19.27
N LEU A 370 -1.75 -12.24 -20.09
CA LEU A 370 -1.69 -13.63 -19.64
C LEU A 370 -0.62 -13.82 -18.55
N GLY A 371 0.58 -13.27 -18.75
CA GLY A 371 1.65 -13.31 -17.76
C GLY A 371 1.27 -12.66 -16.43
N THR A 372 0.59 -11.51 -16.50
CA THR A 372 0.13 -10.76 -15.31
C THR A 372 -0.93 -11.56 -14.55
N LEU A 373 -1.91 -12.15 -15.26
CA LEU A 373 -2.94 -13.02 -14.67
C LEU A 373 -2.32 -14.23 -13.97
N ILE A 374 -1.38 -14.92 -14.64
CA ILE A 374 -0.66 -16.05 -14.06
C ILE A 374 0.14 -15.61 -12.83
N GLY A 375 0.83 -14.48 -12.90
CA GLY A 375 1.60 -13.94 -11.79
C GLY A 375 0.75 -13.63 -10.56
N ILE A 376 -0.41 -12.98 -10.75
CA ILE A 376 -1.37 -12.69 -9.68
C ILE A 376 -1.92 -13.99 -9.07
N ALA A 377 -2.31 -14.96 -9.92
CA ALA A 377 -2.81 -16.25 -9.46
C ALA A 377 -1.76 -17.03 -8.65
N LEU A 378 -0.52 -17.09 -9.16
CA LEU A 378 0.60 -17.71 -8.45
C LEU A 378 0.86 -17.02 -7.10
N SER A 379 0.84 -15.68 -7.07
CA SER A 379 1.00 -14.92 -5.82
C SER A 379 -0.09 -15.27 -4.80
N ALA A 380 -1.35 -15.30 -5.23
CA ALA A 380 -2.50 -15.61 -4.37
C ALA A 380 -2.50 -17.06 -3.87
N ILE A 381 -2.13 -18.03 -4.71
CA ILE A 381 -2.08 -19.46 -4.34
C ILE A 381 -0.94 -19.72 -3.35
N THR A 382 0.25 -19.18 -3.64
CA THR A 382 1.45 -19.39 -2.80
C THR A 382 1.56 -18.38 -1.66
N PHE A 383 0.53 -17.55 -1.46
CA PHE A 383 0.46 -16.52 -0.44
C PHE A 383 0.70 -17.08 0.97
N GLY A 384 1.68 -16.51 1.67
CA GLY A 384 1.94 -16.82 3.08
C GLY A 384 3.31 -16.33 3.54
N VAL A 385 3.44 -16.09 4.84
CA VAL A 385 4.70 -15.69 5.50
C VAL A 385 5.89 -16.59 5.13
N PRO A 386 5.80 -17.94 5.09
CA PRO A 386 6.96 -18.78 4.76
C PRO A 386 7.40 -18.69 3.29
N ASN A 387 6.50 -18.31 2.38
CA ASN A 387 6.78 -18.23 0.95
C ASN A 387 7.10 -16.80 0.47
N MET A 388 6.86 -15.78 1.30
CA MET A 388 7.09 -14.37 0.99
C MET A 388 8.50 -14.11 0.41
N GLY A 389 9.54 -14.61 1.09
CA GLY A 389 10.93 -14.44 0.62
C GLY A 389 11.19 -15.15 -0.70
N LYS A 390 10.58 -16.32 -0.93
CA LYS A 390 10.72 -17.07 -2.19
C LYS A 390 10.05 -16.33 -3.34
N GLN A 391 8.84 -15.81 -3.15
CA GLN A 391 8.12 -15.05 -4.17
C GLN A 391 8.89 -13.79 -4.59
N ILE A 392 9.49 -13.05 -3.63
CA ILE A 392 10.34 -11.88 -3.94
C ILE A 392 11.56 -12.29 -4.77
N VAL A 393 12.30 -13.32 -4.34
CA VAL A 393 13.50 -13.78 -5.07
C VAL A 393 13.14 -14.29 -6.47
N VAL A 394 12.04 -15.04 -6.61
CA VAL A 394 11.54 -15.53 -7.91
C VAL A 394 11.16 -14.36 -8.82
N ALA A 395 10.43 -13.36 -8.31
CA ALA A 395 10.07 -12.19 -9.11
C ALA A 395 11.30 -11.43 -9.63
N ILE A 396 12.30 -11.20 -8.77
CA ILE A 396 13.55 -10.52 -9.15
C ILE A 396 14.34 -11.36 -10.17
N ALA A 397 14.39 -12.69 -9.98
CA ALA A 397 15.05 -13.57 -10.94
C ALA A 397 14.36 -13.54 -12.31
N LEU A 398 13.03 -13.53 -12.35
CA LEU A 398 12.26 -13.38 -13.59
C LEU A 398 12.56 -12.05 -14.28
N PHE A 399 12.66 -10.95 -13.54
CA PHE A 399 13.06 -9.65 -14.09
C PHE A 399 14.48 -9.65 -14.65
N ALA A 400 15.44 -10.25 -13.93
CA ALA A 400 16.82 -10.33 -14.38
C ALA A 400 16.94 -11.14 -15.68
N VAL A 401 16.23 -12.27 -15.77
CA VAL A 401 16.19 -13.11 -16.99
C VAL A 401 15.52 -12.36 -18.13
N ALA A 402 14.37 -11.71 -17.89
CA ALA A 402 13.67 -10.92 -18.90
C ALA A 402 14.56 -9.79 -19.47
N ALA A 403 15.17 -8.99 -18.60
CA ALA A 403 16.05 -7.89 -19.00
C ALA A 403 17.30 -8.39 -19.73
N PHE A 404 17.86 -9.55 -19.35
CA PHE A 404 18.98 -10.16 -20.05
C PHE A 404 18.61 -10.62 -21.46
N LEU A 405 17.43 -11.20 -21.64
CA LEU A 405 16.91 -11.60 -22.96
C LEU A 405 16.70 -10.39 -23.88
N ASP A 406 16.40 -9.23 -23.32
CA ASP A 406 16.17 -8.00 -24.08
C ASP A 406 17.47 -7.21 -24.40
N HIS A 407 18.65 -7.64 -23.92
CA HIS A 407 19.91 -6.89 -24.06
C HIS A 407 20.45 -6.78 -25.51
N HIS A 408 20.11 -7.72 -26.41
CA HIS A 408 20.64 -7.75 -27.78
C HIS A 408 19.52 -7.59 -28.82
N ARG A 409 19.08 -6.33 -29.01
CA ARG A 409 18.03 -6.00 -29.96
C ARG A 409 18.52 -5.18 -31.14
N SER A 410 17.84 -5.33 -32.26
CA SER A 410 18.18 -4.75 -33.55
C SER A 410 17.04 -3.89 -34.10
N SER A 411 17.30 -3.11 -35.14
CA SER A 411 16.26 -2.27 -35.75
C SER A 411 15.20 -3.06 -36.52
N VAL A 412 15.43 -4.35 -36.79
CA VAL A 412 14.47 -5.23 -37.45
C VAL A 412 13.51 -5.91 -36.49
N ASP A 413 13.76 -5.84 -35.19
CA ASP A 413 12.95 -6.51 -34.18
C ASP A 413 11.50 -6.00 -34.18
N ARG A 414 10.60 -6.90 -33.81
CA ARG A 414 9.16 -6.70 -33.77
C ARG A 414 8.61 -7.07 -32.39
N PRO A 415 7.38 -6.65 -32.06
CA PRO A 415 6.77 -6.99 -30.79
C PRO A 415 6.77 -8.51 -30.48
N SER A 416 6.74 -9.37 -31.52
CA SER A 416 6.85 -10.82 -31.40
C SER A 416 8.14 -11.31 -30.73
N ASP A 417 9.26 -10.60 -30.94
CA ASP A 417 10.56 -11.00 -30.41
C ASP A 417 10.68 -10.76 -28.90
N PHE A 418 9.75 -9.97 -28.35
CA PHE A 418 9.65 -9.63 -26.93
C PHE A 418 8.61 -10.47 -26.18
N PHE A 419 7.88 -11.38 -26.85
CA PHE A 419 6.81 -12.15 -26.18
C PHE A 419 7.32 -12.92 -24.96
N PHE A 420 8.43 -13.64 -25.08
CA PHE A 420 8.92 -14.47 -23.99
C PHE A 420 9.49 -13.63 -22.83
N SER A 421 10.29 -12.61 -23.11
CA SER A 421 10.86 -11.73 -22.08
C SER A 421 9.78 -10.95 -21.35
N GLN A 422 8.84 -10.37 -22.08
CA GLN A 422 7.76 -9.57 -21.49
C GLN A 422 6.70 -10.43 -20.79
N PHE A 423 6.52 -11.69 -21.20
CA PHE A 423 5.75 -12.67 -20.42
C PHE A 423 6.39 -12.91 -19.04
N LEU A 424 7.69 -13.19 -19.00
CA LEU A 424 8.43 -13.43 -17.75
C LEU A 424 8.36 -12.21 -16.82
N LEU A 425 8.56 -11.02 -17.39
CA LEU A 425 8.45 -9.76 -16.65
C LEU A 425 7.03 -9.55 -16.11
N ALA A 426 5.98 -9.81 -16.91
CA ALA A 426 4.60 -9.71 -16.46
C ALA A 426 4.27 -10.71 -15.32
N VAL A 427 4.76 -11.95 -15.41
CA VAL A 427 4.62 -12.94 -14.33
C VAL A 427 5.34 -12.45 -13.06
N GLY A 428 6.57 -11.95 -13.19
CA GLY A 428 7.33 -11.40 -12.06
C GLY A 428 6.60 -10.25 -11.36
N SER A 429 6.02 -9.33 -12.13
CA SER A 429 5.23 -8.20 -11.61
C SER A 429 4.00 -8.67 -10.82
N GLY A 430 3.26 -9.64 -11.34
CA GLY A 430 2.13 -10.24 -10.65
C GLY A 430 2.51 -10.98 -9.36
N VAL A 431 3.60 -11.77 -9.40
CA VAL A 431 4.07 -12.57 -8.25
C VAL A 431 4.48 -11.69 -7.08
N PHE A 432 5.10 -10.53 -7.35
CA PHE A 432 5.65 -9.64 -6.34
C PHE A 432 4.60 -8.88 -5.51
N MET A 433 3.42 -8.63 -6.05
CA MET A 433 2.41 -7.79 -5.40
C MET A 433 1.96 -8.36 -4.04
N GLY A 434 1.77 -9.68 -3.94
CA GLY A 434 1.39 -10.34 -2.68
C GLY A 434 2.40 -10.14 -1.53
N PRO A 435 3.69 -10.47 -1.72
CA PRO A 435 4.74 -10.18 -0.74
C PRO A 435 4.86 -8.73 -0.33
N LEU A 436 4.71 -7.80 -1.29
CA LEU A 436 4.78 -6.37 -1.01
C LEU A 436 3.67 -5.96 -0.03
N MET A 437 2.44 -6.38 -0.31
CA MET A 437 1.29 -6.13 0.56
C MET A 437 1.46 -6.78 1.93
N LEU A 438 1.91 -8.04 1.98
CA LEU A 438 2.13 -8.76 3.24
C LEU A 438 3.21 -8.09 4.09
N THR A 439 4.29 -7.60 3.47
CA THR A 439 5.35 -6.88 4.17
C THR A 439 4.83 -5.57 4.76
N GLY A 440 4.03 -4.81 3.99
CA GLY A 440 3.39 -3.60 4.50
C GLY A 440 2.41 -3.86 5.64
N ILE A 441 1.60 -4.92 5.55
CA ILE A 441 0.66 -5.32 6.61
C ILE A 441 1.42 -5.74 7.88
N ILE A 442 2.43 -6.59 7.76
CA ILE A 442 3.24 -7.05 8.91
C ILE A 442 3.91 -5.85 9.58
N GLN A 443 4.45 -4.91 8.80
CA GLN A 443 5.05 -3.71 9.36
C GLN A 443 4.02 -2.82 10.04
N GLY A 444 2.83 -2.62 9.45
CA GLY A 444 1.75 -1.85 10.08
C GLY A 444 1.26 -2.47 11.38
N LEU A 445 1.00 -3.78 11.40
CA LEU A 445 0.50 -4.48 12.59
C LEU A 445 1.50 -4.50 13.75
N LYS A 446 2.81 -4.61 13.48
CA LYS A 446 3.85 -4.60 14.51
C LYS A 446 3.87 -3.33 15.37
N PHE A 447 3.45 -2.20 14.81
CA PHE A 447 3.44 -0.91 15.52
C PHE A 447 2.04 -0.45 15.93
N GLY A 448 1.00 -1.26 15.69
CA GLY A 448 -0.39 -1.00 16.09
C GLY A 448 -1.28 -0.51 14.93
N ALA A 449 -2.60 -0.63 15.10
CA ALA A 449 -3.59 -0.39 14.03
C ALA A 449 -3.50 1.00 13.37
N ASN A 450 -3.08 2.04 14.10
CA ASN A 450 -2.89 3.39 13.56
C ASN A 450 -1.72 3.47 12.55
N HIS A 451 -0.69 2.63 12.66
CA HIS A 451 0.45 2.62 11.73
C HIS A 451 0.13 1.96 10.39
N MET A 452 -1.01 1.26 10.29
CA MET A 452 -1.43 0.65 9.04
C MET A 452 -1.79 1.69 7.97
N LEU A 453 -2.32 2.85 8.37
CA LEU A 453 -2.50 3.98 7.47
C LEU A 453 -1.17 4.40 6.84
N THR A 454 -0.14 4.57 7.67
CA THR A 454 1.21 4.92 7.21
C THR A 454 1.77 3.84 6.27
N ALA A 455 1.56 2.55 6.56
CA ALA A 455 2.03 1.47 5.70
C ALA A 455 1.34 1.43 4.32
N VAL A 456 0.02 1.57 4.27
CA VAL A 456 -0.75 1.59 3.00
C VAL A 456 -0.35 2.79 2.15
N VAL A 457 -0.23 3.97 2.77
CA VAL A 457 0.22 5.18 2.07
C VAL A 457 1.64 5.01 1.53
N THR A 458 2.54 4.41 2.31
CA THR A 458 3.92 4.16 1.88
C THR A 458 3.98 3.24 0.67
N ILE A 459 3.14 2.20 0.62
CA ILE A 459 3.00 1.37 -0.57
C ILE A 459 2.58 2.22 -1.78
N SER A 460 1.49 2.97 -1.67
CA SER A 460 1.00 3.79 -2.80
C SER A 460 2.03 4.83 -3.26
N MET A 461 2.72 5.48 -2.32
CA MET A 461 3.75 6.48 -2.60
C MET A 461 4.96 5.86 -3.30
N THR A 462 5.44 4.71 -2.83
CA THR A 462 6.56 3.99 -3.48
C THR A 462 6.19 3.50 -4.87
N GLN A 463 4.94 3.07 -5.09
CA GLN A 463 4.45 2.67 -6.42
C GLN A 463 4.35 3.85 -7.39
N ALA A 464 3.86 5.01 -6.94
CA ALA A 464 3.77 6.21 -7.78
C ALA A 464 5.16 6.78 -8.08
N MET A 465 5.98 6.99 -7.05
CA MET A 465 7.33 7.53 -7.19
C MET A 465 8.24 6.61 -7.98
N GLY A 466 8.25 5.31 -7.69
CA GLY A 466 9.11 4.35 -8.40
C GLY A 466 8.79 4.24 -9.89
N GLY A 467 7.52 4.43 -10.27
CA GLY A 467 7.11 4.40 -11.68
C GLY A 467 7.54 5.67 -12.43
N LEU A 468 7.29 6.84 -11.84
CA LEU A 468 7.68 8.13 -12.41
C LEU A 468 9.20 8.31 -12.45
N LEU A 469 9.87 8.03 -11.34
CA LEU A 469 11.32 8.09 -11.24
C LEU A 469 11.98 7.09 -12.17
N GLY A 470 11.45 5.86 -12.26
CA GLY A 470 11.93 4.84 -13.19
C GLY A 470 11.86 5.31 -14.63
N SER A 471 10.68 5.72 -15.09
CA SER A 471 10.52 6.22 -16.46
C SER A 471 11.38 7.45 -16.75
N ALA A 472 11.49 8.40 -15.82
CA ALA A 472 12.28 9.62 -16.00
C ALA A 472 13.79 9.35 -16.05
N LEU A 473 14.30 8.44 -15.21
CA LEU A 473 15.72 8.07 -15.21
C LEU A 473 16.08 7.25 -16.45
N LEU A 474 15.26 6.25 -16.79
CA LEU A 474 15.49 5.42 -17.98
C LEU A 474 15.42 6.28 -19.25
N SER A 475 14.52 7.27 -19.32
CA SER A 475 14.42 8.17 -20.48
C SER A 475 15.57 9.13 -20.62
N THR A 476 16.06 9.65 -19.49
CA THR A 476 17.24 10.51 -19.46
C THR A 476 18.48 9.72 -19.89
N TYR A 477 18.64 8.50 -19.37
CA TYR A 477 19.75 7.62 -19.74
C TYR A 477 19.71 7.26 -21.23
N GLN A 478 18.53 6.87 -21.74
CA GLN A 478 18.33 6.56 -23.15
C GLN A 478 18.71 7.75 -24.05
N THR A 479 18.21 8.95 -23.74
CA THR A 479 18.46 10.15 -24.55
C THR A 479 19.95 10.51 -24.56
N TYR A 480 20.60 10.43 -23.39
CA TYR A 480 22.04 10.70 -23.29
C TYR A 480 22.88 9.70 -24.10
N ARG A 481 22.55 8.40 -24.04
CA ARG A 481 23.25 7.37 -24.81
C ARG A 481 22.98 7.49 -26.31
N GLU A 482 21.76 7.84 -26.70
CA GLU A 482 21.40 8.12 -28.08
C GLU A 482 22.26 9.22 -28.69
N GLN A 483 22.46 10.31 -27.94
CA GLN A 483 23.30 11.43 -28.39
C GLN A 483 24.75 10.98 -28.64
N ILE A 484 25.32 10.18 -27.73
CA ILE A 484 26.68 9.62 -27.87
C ILE A 484 26.77 8.75 -29.13
N TYR A 485 25.83 7.84 -29.33
CA TYR A 485 25.84 6.95 -30.49
C TYR A 485 25.56 7.68 -31.80
N SER A 486 24.72 8.70 -31.77
CA SER A 486 24.43 9.54 -32.94
C SER A 486 25.70 10.24 -33.42
N VAL A 487 26.47 10.87 -32.51
CA VAL A 487 27.76 11.49 -32.84
C VAL A 487 28.77 10.44 -33.34
N ALA A 488 28.88 9.30 -32.65
CA ALA A 488 29.80 8.24 -33.05
C ALA A 488 29.51 7.67 -34.44
N LEU A 489 28.23 7.52 -34.81
CA LEU A 489 27.82 7.05 -36.13
C LEU A 489 28.05 8.13 -37.20
N VAL A 490 27.73 9.40 -36.92
CA VAL A 490 27.93 10.49 -37.89
C VAL A 490 29.40 10.66 -38.26
N VAL A 491 30.33 10.50 -37.31
CA VAL A 491 31.78 10.56 -37.57
C VAL A 491 32.25 9.47 -38.55
N GLN A 492 31.55 8.33 -38.63
CA GLN A 492 31.88 7.25 -39.56
C GLN A 492 31.30 7.46 -40.97
N ILE A 493 30.47 8.48 -41.17
CA ILE A 493 29.84 8.76 -42.46
C ILE A 493 30.70 9.77 -43.19
N ASP A 494 31.72 9.26 -43.89
CA ASP A 494 32.53 10.05 -44.81
C ASP A 494 31.85 10.09 -46.18
N PRO A 495 31.41 11.26 -46.70
CA PRO A 495 30.82 11.36 -48.04
C PRO A 495 31.76 10.95 -49.17
N THR A 496 33.06 10.86 -48.91
CA THR A 496 34.08 10.42 -49.88
C THR A 496 34.23 8.89 -49.92
N ASP A 497 33.70 8.17 -48.93
CA ASP A 497 33.63 6.71 -48.98
C ASP A 497 32.66 6.28 -50.11
N PRO A 498 33.10 5.43 -51.05
CA PRO A 498 32.26 4.98 -52.15
C PRO A 498 30.95 4.32 -51.68
N VAL A 499 30.94 3.64 -50.53
CA VAL A 499 29.73 3.00 -49.98
C VAL A 499 28.72 4.06 -49.52
N VAL A 500 29.20 5.10 -48.85
CA VAL A 500 28.37 6.21 -48.36
C VAL A 500 27.84 7.04 -49.53
N ALA A 501 28.70 7.34 -50.51
CA ALA A 501 28.35 8.06 -51.72
C ALA A 501 27.25 7.34 -52.53
N GLU A 502 27.37 6.01 -52.67
CA GLU A 502 26.34 5.19 -53.31
C GLU A 502 25.02 5.22 -52.51
N ARG A 503 25.08 5.06 -51.19
CA ARG A 503 23.91 5.16 -50.30
C ARG A 503 23.19 6.50 -50.43
N LEU A 504 23.93 7.61 -50.44
CA LEU A 504 23.40 8.96 -50.62
C LEU A 504 22.73 9.12 -51.99
N LYS A 505 23.33 8.57 -53.05
CA LYS A 505 22.77 8.59 -54.40
C LYS A 505 21.45 7.81 -54.46
N ILE A 506 21.39 6.62 -53.86
CA ILE A 506 20.16 5.79 -53.81
C ILE A 506 19.05 6.54 -53.05
N GLN A 507 19.37 7.12 -51.88
CA GLN A 507 18.39 7.88 -51.07
C GLN A 507 17.88 9.11 -51.83
N GLY A 508 18.78 9.84 -52.52
CA GLY A 508 18.39 10.97 -53.37
C GLY A 508 17.50 10.55 -54.55
N GLN A 509 17.72 9.37 -55.14
CA GLN A 509 16.94 8.90 -56.29
C GLN A 509 15.48 8.59 -55.94
N ILE A 510 15.15 8.23 -54.69
CA ILE A 510 13.76 8.04 -54.23
C ILE A 510 12.93 9.31 -54.48
N TYR A 511 13.53 10.48 -54.32
CA TYR A 511 12.88 11.78 -54.55
C TYR A 511 13.04 12.31 -55.97
N GLY A 512 13.69 11.55 -56.87
CA GLY A 512 13.95 11.97 -58.25
C GLY A 512 12.70 12.31 -59.06
N ARG A 513 11.57 11.70 -58.73
CA ARG A 513 10.27 11.94 -59.38
C ARG A 513 9.53 13.18 -58.88
N VAL A 514 9.83 13.64 -57.66
CA VAL A 514 9.04 14.68 -56.96
C VAL A 514 9.83 15.97 -56.76
N THR A 515 11.17 15.88 -56.70
CA THR A 515 12.07 17.02 -56.55
C THR A 515 13.00 17.12 -57.77
N PRO A 516 12.70 18.03 -58.73
CA PRO A 516 13.50 18.20 -59.95
C PRO A 516 14.90 18.77 -59.69
N ASP A 517 15.03 19.63 -58.67
CA ASP A 517 16.28 20.29 -58.30
C ASP A 517 17.29 19.28 -57.69
N PRO A 518 18.48 19.10 -58.32
CA PRO A 518 19.53 18.21 -57.83
C PRO A 518 20.06 18.56 -56.43
N ALA A 519 20.15 19.83 -56.06
CA ALA A 519 20.69 20.25 -54.76
C ALA A 519 19.71 19.92 -53.63
N MET A 520 18.43 20.23 -53.83
CA MET A 520 17.36 19.85 -52.90
C MET A 520 17.24 18.33 -52.76
N ARG A 521 17.41 17.58 -53.85
CA ARG A 521 17.40 16.11 -53.84
C ARG A 521 18.57 15.53 -53.05
N ALA A 522 19.77 16.09 -53.18
CA ALA A 522 20.93 15.67 -52.40
C ALA A 522 20.72 15.93 -50.90
N ASN A 523 20.17 17.09 -50.54
CA ASN A 523 19.82 17.41 -49.16
C ASN A 523 18.76 16.45 -48.59
N GLN A 524 17.71 16.12 -49.35
CA GLN A 524 16.70 15.13 -48.91
C GLN A 524 17.31 13.73 -48.71
N GLY A 525 18.24 13.31 -49.56
CA GLY A 525 18.96 12.05 -49.39
C GLY A 525 19.82 12.03 -48.12
N ALA A 526 20.49 13.13 -47.80
CA ALA A 526 21.25 13.29 -46.56
C ALA A 526 20.34 13.28 -45.32
N LEU A 527 19.18 13.94 -45.38
CA LEU A 527 18.19 13.92 -44.30
C LEU A 527 17.64 12.52 -44.02
N GLN A 528 17.34 11.73 -45.06
CA GLN A 528 16.92 10.34 -44.88
C GLN A 528 18.02 9.49 -44.24
N LEU A 529 19.29 9.66 -44.66
CA LEU A 529 20.40 8.96 -44.04
C LEU A 529 20.55 9.35 -42.56
N SER A 530 20.43 10.64 -42.24
CA SER A 530 20.43 11.13 -40.86
C SER A 530 19.30 10.52 -40.00
N GLN A 531 18.09 10.34 -40.56
CA GLN A 531 17.01 9.64 -39.86
C GLN A 531 17.33 8.18 -39.56
N ILE A 532 17.96 7.46 -40.50
CA ILE A 532 18.38 6.08 -40.28
C ILE A 532 19.46 6.00 -39.19
N VAL A 533 20.45 6.89 -39.24
CA VAL A 533 21.50 6.99 -38.22
C VAL A 533 20.90 7.22 -36.84
N ARG A 534 19.94 8.14 -36.75
CA ARG A 534 19.25 8.43 -35.49
C ARG A 534 18.45 7.23 -35.00
N ARG A 535 17.78 6.48 -35.89
CA ARG A 535 17.09 5.24 -35.54
C ARG A 535 18.05 4.19 -34.99
N GLU A 536 19.18 3.95 -35.65
CA GLU A 536 20.19 2.97 -35.19
C GLU A 536 20.85 3.39 -33.87
N ALA A 537 21.13 4.69 -33.70
CA ALA A 537 21.60 5.25 -32.43
C ALA A 537 20.59 5.01 -31.30
N ASN A 538 19.30 5.22 -31.57
CA ASN A 538 18.23 4.95 -30.60
C ASN A 538 18.16 3.46 -30.23
N VAL A 539 18.23 2.55 -31.20
CA VAL A 539 18.20 1.09 -30.92
C VAL A 539 19.35 0.70 -29.99
N ARG A 540 20.58 1.18 -30.26
CA ARG A 540 21.72 0.93 -29.38
C ARG A 540 21.54 1.56 -27.99
N ALA A 541 20.96 2.75 -27.91
CA ALA A 541 20.65 3.38 -26.64
C ALA A 541 19.63 2.59 -25.82
N TYR A 542 18.61 2.00 -26.45
CA TYR A 542 17.66 1.12 -25.77
C TYR A 542 18.32 -0.19 -25.31
N ASN A 543 19.27 -0.76 -26.08
CA ASN A 543 20.05 -1.91 -25.60
C ASN A 543 20.80 -1.60 -24.31
N ASP A 544 21.39 -0.40 -24.18
CA ASP A 544 22.02 0.02 -22.93
C ASP A 544 21.01 0.16 -21.78
N VAL A 545 19.77 0.61 -22.07
CA VAL A 545 18.68 0.67 -21.07
C VAL A 545 18.34 -0.73 -20.56
N PHE A 546 18.25 -1.72 -21.45
CA PHE A 546 18.04 -3.12 -21.08
C PHE A 546 19.23 -3.68 -20.28
N ALA A 547 20.46 -3.35 -20.69
CA ALA A 547 21.69 -3.71 -19.97
C ALA A 547 21.70 -3.17 -18.53
N LEU A 548 21.36 -1.88 -18.38
CA LEU A 548 21.30 -1.19 -17.09
C LEU A 548 20.24 -1.82 -16.20
N THR A 549 19.06 -2.11 -16.76
CA THR A 549 17.96 -2.77 -16.03
C THR A 549 18.38 -4.17 -15.59
N ALA A 550 19.04 -4.94 -16.46
CA ALA A 550 19.55 -6.27 -16.13
C ALA A 550 20.61 -6.22 -15.01
N ALA A 551 21.54 -5.26 -15.07
CA ALA A 551 22.56 -5.06 -14.04
C ALA A 551 21.93 -4.71 -12.68
N ILE A 552 20.96 -3.78 -12.66
CA ILE A 552 20.24 -3.41 -11.43
C ILE A 552 19.45 -4.60 -10.89
N ALA A 553 18.77 -5.37 -11.75
CA ALA A 553 18.04 -6.57 -11.34
C ALA A 553 18.96 -7.61 -10.72
N LEU A 554 20.14 -7.85 -11.30
CA LEU A 554 21.13 -8.79 -10.80
C LEU A 554 21.71 -8.34 -9.45
N LEU A 555 22.08 -7.06 -9.32
CA LEU A 555 22.56 -6.50 -8.05
C LEU A 555 21.48 -6.60 -6.96
N TYR A 556 20.23 -6.32 -7.31
CA TYR A 556 19.10 -6.44 -6.40
C TYR A 556 18.85 -7.90 -5.98
N LEU A 557 19.02 -8.85 -6.91
CA LEU A 557 18.94 -10.28 -6.62
C LEU A 557 20.03 -10.71 -5.65
N LEU A 558 21.28 -10.32 -5.89
CA LEU A 558 22.42 -10.61 -5.02
C LEU A 558 22.22 -10.03 -3.61
N TRP A 559 21.73 -8.78 -3.54
CA TRP A 559 21.40 -8.14 -2.27
C TRP A 559 20.29 -8.89 -1.52
N SER A 560 19.22 -9.28 -2.21
CA SER A 560 18.09 -10.01 -1.65
C SER A 560 18.48 -11.42 -1.16
N LEU A 561 19.31 -12.14 -1.93
CA LEU A 561 19.85 -13.43 -1.55
C LEU A 561 20.78 -13.32 -0.33
N GLY A 562 21.64 -12.30 -0.30
CA GLY A 562 22.52 -12.02 0.83
C GLY A 562 21.74 -11.69 2.11
N ALA A 563 20.69 -10.86 2.00
CA ALA A 563 19.79 -10.56 3.11
C ALA A 563 19.07 -11.83 3.62
N SER A 564 18.56 -12.65 2.69
CA SER A 564 17.88 -13.92 3.01
C SER A 564 18.82 -14.95 3.63
N ALA A 565 20.09 -14.99 3.24
CA ALA A 565 21.11 -15.86 3.84
C ALA A 565 21.43 -15.45 5.28
N ARG A 566 21.62 -14.15 5.54
CA ARG A 566 21.86 -13.61 6.90
C ARG A 566 20.72 -13.92 7.86
N VAL A 567 19.47 -13.77 7.42
CA VAL A 567 18.29 -14.11 8.24
C VAL A 567 18.25 -15.62 8.54
N ARG A 568 18.55 -16.48 7.57
CA ARG A 568 18.62 -17.94 7.78
C ARG A 568 19.74 -18.33 8.74
N GLN A 569 20.91 -17.70 8.63
CA GLN A 569 22.04 -17.91 9.54
C GLN A 569 21.71 -17.47 10.97
N ALA A 570 21.11 -16.28 11.14
CA ALA A 570 20.66 -15.81 12.45
C ALA A 570 19.63 -16.75 13.08
N ALA A 571 18.64 -17.21 12.30
CA ALA A 571 17.65 -18.17 12.76
C ALA A 571 18.27 -19.53 13.12
N ALA A 572 19.27 -20.00 12.35
CA ALA A 572 20.00 -21.23 12.65
C ALA A 572 20.83 -21.09 13.94
N MET A 573 21.49 -19.94 14.14
CA MET A 573 22.25 -19.63 15.36
C MET A 573 21.34 -19.59 16.59
N VAL A 574 20.17 -18.93 16.50
CA VAL A 574 19.18 -18.93 17.58
C VAL A 574 18.71 -20.35 17.89
N ARG A 575 18.35 -21.17 16.88
CA ARG A 575 17.96 -22.58 17.10
C ARG A 575 19.09 -23.42 17.71
N ALA A 576 20.34 -23.15 17.34
CA ALA A 576 21.49 -23.82 17.94
C ALA A 576 21.65 -23.45 19.43
N MET A 577 21.49 -22.17 19.77
CA MET A 577 21.47 -21.71 21.17
C MET A 577 20.29 -22.30 21.96
N THR A 578 19.09 -22.38 21.39
CA THR A 578 17.93 -23.00 22.06
C THR A 578 18.12 -24.50 22.27
N ARG A 579 18.72 -25.22 21.31
CA ARG A 579 19.07 -26.64 21.47
C ARG A 579 20.15 -26.83 22.54
N GLN A 580 21.14 -25.95 22.59
CA GLN A 580 22.22 -26.04 23.58
C GLN A 580 21.68 -25.77 25.00
N SER A 581 20.82 -24.77 25.17
CA SER A 581 20.11 -24.51 26.43
C SER A 581 19.16 -25.66 26.81
N GLY A 582 18.39 -26.21 25.87
CA GLY A 582 17.52 -27.36 26.11
C GLY A 582 18.30 -28.64 26.48
N ASN A 583 19.44 -28.89 25.84
CA ASN A 583 20.32 -30.01 26.21
C ASN A 583 21.00 -29.80 27.56
N GLN A 584 21.32 -28.56 27.95
CA GLN A 584 21.83 -28.25 29.29
C GLN A 584 20.78 -28.45 30.38
N VAL A 585 19.51 -28.09 30.14
CA VAL A 585 18.40 -28.39 31.06
C VAL A 585 18.14 -29.90 31.15
N ALA A 586 18.22 -30.64 30.05
CA ALA A 586 18.10 -32.10 30.05
C ALA A 586 19.30 -32.81 30.74
N ALA A 587 20.51 -32.25 30.62
CA ALA A 587 21.70 -32.76 31.30
C ALA A 587 21.68 -32.43 32.81
N ALA A 588 21.19 -31.25 33.20
CA ALA A 588 20.98 -30.86 34.60
C ALA A 588 19.85 -31.66 35.28
N ALA A 589 18.83 -32.08 34.52
CA ALA A 589 17.82 -33.03 34.99
C ALA A 589 18.34 -34.48 35.08
N GLY A 590 19.50 -34.78 34.48
CA GLY A 590 20.09 -36.12 34.43
C GLY A 590 21.08 -36.44 35.55
N THR A 591 21.27 -35.56 36.54
CA THR A 591 22.29 -35.74 37.58
C THR A 591 21.78 -36.17 38.96
N ASP A 592 20.47 -36.35 39.15
CA ASP A 592 19.93 -36.98 40.36
C ASP A 592 19.27 -38.34 40.04
N GLY A 593 20.03 -39.42 40.24
CA GLY A 593 19.52 -40.74 40.61
C GLY A 593 19.10 -41.70 39.48
N THR A 594 20.03 -42.62 39.14
CA THR A 594 19.86 -44.02 38.68
C THR A 594 18.73 -44.43 37.70
N PRO A 595 19.05 -45.10 36.57
CA PRO A 595 18.06 -45.61 35.62
C PRO A 595 17.43 -46.92 36.10
N GLN A 596 16.10 -46.94 36.31
CA GLN A 596 15.36 -48.17 36.64
C GLN A 596 14.57 -48.68 35.44
N ARG A 597 14.98 -49.88 35.01
CA ARG A 597 14.44 -50.72 33.93
C ARG A 597 12.93 -50.97 34.16
N ALA A 598 12.13 -50.76 33.13
CA ALA A 598 10.69 -51.02 33.12
C ALA A 598 10.36 -52.51 33.33
N PRO A 599 9.34 -52.86 34.14
CA PRO A 599 8.65 -54.13 34.03
C PRO A 599 7.34 -53.99 33.25
N SER A 600 7.17 -54.91 32.31
CA SER A 600 5.93 -55.27 31.62
C SER A 600 4.84 -55.70 32.59
N VAL A 601 3.58 -55.30 32.36
CA VAL A 601 2.40 -56.12 32.70
C VAL A 601 1.31 -55.95 31.64
N ALA A 602 0.77 -57.08 31.21
CA ALA A 602 -0.28 -57.30 30.21
C ALA A 602 -1.71 -57.23 30.84
N PRO A 603 -2.80 -57.40 30.07
CA PRO A 603 -4.14 -56.84 30.37
C PRO A 603 -5.12 -57.86 31.02
N VAL A 604 -6.08 -57.38 31.84
CA VAL A 604 -7.26 -58.14 32.34
C VAL A 604 -8.40 -57.13 32.63
N ALA A 605 -9.46 -57.05 31.82
CA ALA A 605 -10.78 -57.71 31.89
C ALA A 605 -11.82 -57.07 32.86
N GLU A 606 -12.99 -56.73 32.31
CA GLU A 606 -14.28 -56.42 32.96
C GLU A 606 -15.01 -57.72 33.39
N PRO A 607 -16.24 -57.69 33.95
CA PRO A 607 -16.77 -56.92 35.10
C PRO A 607 -17.51 -57.85 36.12
N GLU A 608 -17.64 -57.48 37.40
CA GLU A 608 -18.69 -58.06 38.26
C GLU A 608 -19.09 -57.14 39.42
N ALA A 609 -20.34 -57.31 39.85
CA ALA A 609 -21.18 -56.32 40.51
C ALA A 609 -21.23 -56.40 42.05
N ALA A 610 -21.76 -55.30 42.61
CA ALA A 610 -22.62 -55.20 43.80
C ALA A 610 -22.04 -54.71 45.14
N ASN A 611 -22.72 -53.64 45.63
CA ASN A 611 -23.06 -53.25 47.00
C ASN A 611 -22.23 -52.16 47.73
N ALA A 612 -22.80 -50.94 47.68
CA ALA A 612 -23.14 -50.02 48.78
C ALA A 612 -22.20 -49.86 50.00
N HIS A 613 -21.56 -48.69 50.11
CA HIS A 613 -21.55 -47.80 51.30
C HIS A 613 -20.78 -46.48 51.00
N GLU A 614 -21.38 -45.35 51.44
CA GLU A 614 -20.84 -44.02 51.78
C GLU A 614 -19.95 -43.19 50.82
N PRO A 615 -20.07 -41.83 50.83
CA PRO A 615 -19.27 -40.95 49.99
C PRO A 615 -18.02 -40.47 50.74
N ASP A 616 -16.83 -40.98 50.40
CA ASP A 616 -15.56 -40.41 50.86
C ASP A 616 -14.69 -39.90 49.71
N ALA A 617 -13.90 -38.90 50.06
CA ALA A 617 -13.27 -37.87 49.26
C ALA A 617 -12.02 -38.32 48.49
N SER A 618 -11.92 -37.91 47.22
CA SER A 618 -10.65 -37.46 46.61
C SER A 618 -10.87 -36.97 45.17
N GLN A 619 -11.06 -35.67 44.97
CA GLN A 619 -10.87 -35.03 43.66
C GLN A 619 -9.55 -34.26 43.72
N ARG A 620 -8.53 -34.74 42.99
CA ARG A 620 -7.23 -34.07 42.83
C ARG A 620 -7.27 -33.13 41.63
N VAL A 621 -6.81 -31.90 41.81
CA VAL A 621 -6.56 -30.95 40.71
C VAL A 621 -5.07 -30.59 40.74
N THR A 622 -4.38 -30.79 39.61
CA THR A 622 -2.95 -30.44 39.47
C THR A 622 -2.86 -29.16 38.66
N VAL A 623 -2.32 -28.09 39.24
CA VAL A 623 -2.06 -26.82 38.53
C VAL A 623 -0.56 -26.71 38.28
N VAL A 624 -0.18 -26.68 37.01
CA VAL A 624 1.21 -26.45 36.57
C VAL A 624 1.36 -24.97 36.24
N VAL A 625 2.08 -24.23 37.08
CA VAL A 625 2.43 -22.84 36.80
C VAL A 625 3.65 -22.85 35.89
N GLN A 626 3.47 -22.50 34.61
CA GLN A 626 4.59 -22.24 33.70
C GLN A 626 5.08 -20.80 33.89
N PRO A 627 6.41 -20.56 33.95
CA PRO A 627 6.93 -19.20 33.94
C PRO A 627 6.72 -18.57 32.55
N THR A 628 6.05 -17.43 32.50
CA THR A 628 5.94 -16.59 31.30
C THR A 628 7.25 -15.85 31.09
N ALA A 629 7.67 -15.69 29.83
CA ALA A 629 8.95 -15.07 29.44
C ALA A 629 8.99 -13.55 29.67
N THR A 630 8.98 -13.12 30.94
CA THR A 630 9.18 -11.72 31.34
C THR A 630 10.28 -11.52 32.39
N ASP A 631 10.98 -12.58 32.81
CA ASP A 631 12.03 -12.51 33.85
C ASP A 631 13.47 -12.58 33.29
N ALA A 632 13.69 -12.16 32.04
CA ALA A 632 15.05 -12.17 31.45
C ALA A 632 15.32 -10.96 30.56
N TYR A 633 15.40 -9.77 31.16
CA TYR A 633 16.35 -8.73 30.72
C TYR A 633 16.62 -7.79 31.89
N GLY A 634 17.69 -8.09 32.63
CA GLY A 634 18.37 -7.17 33.52
C GLY A 634 19.73 -6.82 32.93
N ASP A 635 20.13 -5.56 33.08
CA ASP A 635 21.35 -4.96 32.57
C ASP A 635 22.63 -5.70 32.99
N VAL A 636 23.64 -5.71 32.11
CA VAL A 636 24.99 -6.17 32.43
C VAL A 636 25.96 -5.01 32.18
N GLU A 637 26.38 -4.35 33.25
CA GLU A 637 27.73 -3.78 33.32
C GLU A 637 28.68 -4.84 33.92
N GLU A 638 29.83 -4.97 33.25
CA GLU A 638 31.03 -5.78 33.48
C GLU A 638 31.09 -6.77 34.67
N GLY A 639 31.16 -8.06 34.31
CA GLY A 639 32.12 -8.99 34.92
C GLY A 639 31.67 -9.85 36.11
N ALA A 640 30.80 -10.84 35.87
CA ALA A 640 30.83 -12.18 36.52
C ALA A 640 29.70 -13.06 35.97
N ARG A 641 29.99 -14.36 35.77
CA ARG A 641 28.99 -15.38 35.43
C ARG A 641 28.33 -15.90 36.73
N THR A 642 27.01 -15.88 36.81
CA THR A 642 26.23 -16.71 37.75
C THR A 642 25.01 -17.30 37.05
N GLU A 643 24.98 -18.64 36.97
CA GLU A 643 23.81 -19.44 36.62
C GLU A 643 22.87 -19.53 37.84
N SER A 644 21.57 -19.24 37.68
CA SER A 644 20.54 -19.70 38.61
C SER A 644 19.16 -19.64 37.93
N ALA A 645 18.71 -20.78 37.39
CA ALA A 645 17.32 -21.02 37.06
C ALA A 645 16.64 -21.71 38.27
N SER A 646 15.67 -21.06 38.89
CA SER A 646 14.83 -21.70 39.93
C SER A 646 13.91 -22.75 39.30
N PRO A 647 13.74 -23.94 39.91
CA PRO A 647 12.87 -24.99 39.36
C PRO A 647 11.38 -24.68 39.58
N ALA A 648 10.55 -25.14 38.65
CA ALA A 648 9.08 -25.04 38.73
C ALA A 648 8.55 -25.75 39.99
N ARG A 649 7.78 -25.03 40.81
CA ARG A 649 7.15 -25.58 42.02
C ARG A 649 5.76 -26.12 41.68
N THR A 650 5.60 -27.44 41.75
CA THR A 650 4.28 -28.09 41.74
C THR A 650 3.72 -28.06 43.17
N VAL A 651 2.60 -27.39 43.38
CA VAL A 651 1.90 -27.39 44.68
C VAL A 651 0.63 -28.23 44.53
N VAL A 652 0.56 -29.32 45.29
CA VAL A 652 -0.63 -30.19 45.36
C VAL A 652 -1.50 -29.69 46.51
N ILE A 653 -2.70 -29.18 46.21
CA ILE A 653 -3.67 -28.73 47.21
C ILE A 653 -4.78 -29.76 47.27
N GLU A 654 -4.98 -30.39 48.43
CA GLU A 654 -6.01 -31.42 48.65
C GLU A 654 -7.15 -30.91 49.54
N GLY A 655 -8.36 -31.41 49.31
CA GLY A 655 -9.50 -31.20 50.21
C GLY A 655 -10.27 -29.87 50.03
N ALA A 656 -10.85 -29.38 51.13
CA ALA A 656 -11.82 -28.27 51.15
C ALA A 656 -11.28 -26.96 50.56
N GLU A 657 -9.96 -26.77 50.55
CA GLU A 657 -9.27 -25.61 50.00
C GLU A 657 -9.28 -25.60 48.46
N ALA A 658 -9.16 -26.78 47.83
CA ALA A 658 -9.31 -26.93 46.37
C ALA A 658 -10.75 -26.63 45.90
N ARG A 659 -11.77 -26.99 46.69
CA ARG A 659 -13.16 -26.62 46.40
C ARG A 659 -13.41 -25.12 46.53
N ARG A 660 -12.79 -24.46 47.52
CA ARG A 660 -12.86 -22.99 47.66
C ARG A 660 -12.17 -22.27 46.51
N LEU A 661 -11.01 -22.75 46.07
CA LEU A 661 -10.27 -22.17 44.94
C LEU A 661 -10.97 -22.42 43.59
N ALA A 662 -11.54 -23.61 43.37
CA ALA A 662 -12.36 -23.88 42.18
C ALA A 662 -13.65 -23.05 42.16
N ALA A 663 -14.32 -22.90 43.31
CA ALA A 663 -15.50 -22.04 43.42
C ALA A 663 -15.14 -20.54 43.27
N ALA A 664 -13.97 -20.12 43.76
CA ALA A 664 -13.47 -18.75 43.57
C ALA A 664 -13.05 -18.49 42.11
N ALA A 665 -12.47 -19.48 41.43
CA ALA A 665 -12.12 -19.40 40.01
C ALA A 665 -13.38 -19.34 39.13
N GLN A 666 -14.39 -20.18 39.40
CA GLN A 666 -15.68 -20.08 38.73
C GLN A 666 -16.39 -18.77 39.04
N ALA A 667 -16.35 -18.27 40.29
CA ALA A 667 -16.91 -16.96 40.62
C ALA A 667 -16.15 -15.81 39.95
N ALA A 668 -14.84 -15.95 39.73
CA ALA A 668 -14.02 -14.99 39.00
C ALA A 668 -14.33 -15.03 37.49
N GLU A 669 -14.46 -16.21 36.88
CA GLU A 669 -14.92 -16.38 35.49
C GLU A 669 -16.34 -15.85 35.30
N THR A 670 -17.23 -16.06 36.26
CA THR A 670 -18.61 -15.58 36.20
C THR A 670 -18.66 -14.05 36.37
N ARG A 671 -17.78 -13.47 37.21
CA ARG A 671 -17.61 -12.01 37.31
C ARG A 671 -16.99 -11.41 36.06
N GLU A 672 -16.01 -12.09 35.46
CA GLU A 672 -15.36 -11.66 34.22
C GLU A 672 -16.35 -11.73 33.06
N GLN A 673 -17.15 -12.80 32.96
CA GLN A 673 -18.25 -12.90 32.00
C GLN A 673 -19.34 -11.85 32.25
N ALA A 674 -19.68 -11.54 33.51
CA ALA A 674 -20.63 -10.47 33.86
C ALA A 674 -20.10 -9.08 33.50
N VAL A 675 -18.80 -8.82 33.69
CA VAL A 675 -18.12 -7.58 33.30
C VAL A 675 -17.98 -7.48 31.77
N LEU A 676 -17.85 -8.61 31.07
CA LEU A 676 -17.82 -8.67 29.61
C LEU A 676 -19.20 -8.54 28.98
N THR A 677 -20.28 -8.92 29.68
CA THR A 677 -21.68 -8.72 29.24
C THR A 677 -22.26 -7.35 29.58
N SER A 678 -21.66 -6.60 30.52
CA SER A 678 -22.14 -5.28 30.94
C SER A 678 -21.45 -4.08 30.27
N ARG A 679 -20.51 -4.31 29.34
CA ARG A 679 -19.75 -3.21 28.71
C ARG A 679 -20.54 -2.56 27.58
N ASP A 680 -21.35 -1.56 27.94
CA ASP A 680 -21.80 -0.52 27.02
C ASP A 680 -20.65 0.49 26.81
N PRO A 681 -20.02 0.56 25.62
CA PRO A 681 -18.85 1.43 25.39
C PRO A 681 -19.14 2.94 25.54
N LEU A 682 -20.41 3.34 25.62
CA LEU A 682 -20.81 4.72 25.88
C LEU A 682 -20.75 5.10 27.36
N GLN A 683 -20.99 4.16 28.28
CA GLN A 683 -20.99 4.44 29.72
C GLN A 683 -19.59 4.76 30.27
N ASP A 684 -18.55 4.21 29.64
CA ASP A 684 -17.15 4.41 30.05
C ASP A 684 -16.45 5.58 29.33
N ASN A 685 -17.16 6.33 28.47
CA ASN A 685 -16.59 7.45 27.71
C ASN A 685 -17.33 8.75 28.00
N ALA A 686 -17.01 9.37 29.14
CA ALA A 686 -17.61 10.63 29.62
C ALA A 686 -17.58 11.75 28.57
N GLN A 687 -16.55 11.79 27.71
CA GLN A 687 -16.43 12.80 26.65
C GLN A 687 -17.39 12.56 25.47
N ALA A 688 -17.79 11.31 25.21
CA ALA A 688 -18.79 11.00 24.18
C ALA A 688 -20.20 11.38 24.64
N LEU A 689 -20.50 11.17 25.92
CA LEU A 689 -21.75 11.58 26.57
C LEU A 689 -21.88 13.12 26.64
N GLU A 690 -20.78 13.83 26.91
CA GLU A 690 -20.76 15.30 26.85
C GLU A 690 -21.02 15.81 25.42
N LEU A 691 -20.42 15.18 24.41
CA LEU A 691 -20.63 15.57 23.01
C LEU A 691 -22.06 15.25 22.52
N GLU A 692 -22.63 14.13 22.98
CA GLU A 692 -24.03 13.75 22.73
C GLU A 692 -24.98 14.75 23.39
N ALA A 693 -24.73 15.15 24.63
CA ALA A 693 -25.51 16.15 25.35
C ALA A 693 -25.39 17.56 24.71
N GLU A 694 -24.21 17.95 24.22
CA GLU A 694 -24.02 19.20 23.47
C GLU A 694 -24.78 19.17 22.13
N LEU A 695 -24.71 18.05 21.40
CA LEU A 695 -25.45 17.87 20.14
C LEU A 695 -26.96 17.86 20.35
N GLU A 696 -27.46 17.20 21.40
CA GLU A 696 -28.87 17.23 21.76
C GLU A 696 -29.32 18.64 22.14
N GLN A 697 -28.54 19.38 22.93
CA GLN A 697 -28.83 20.80 23.23
C GLN A 697 -28.85 21.68 21.98
N GLU A 698 -27.94 21.44 21.03
CA GLU A 698 -27.87 22.24 19.81
C GLU A 698 -28.99 21.89 18.81
N ILE A 699 -29.42 20.63 18.77
CA ILE A 699 -30.62 20.18 18.06
C ILE A 699 -31.87 20.79 18.69
N ASP A 700 -31.98 20.79 20.02
CA ASP A 700 -33.15 21.32 20.74
C ASP A 700 -33.22 22.85 20.67
N LYS A 701 -32.06 23.52 20.62
CA LYS A 701 -31.96 24.96 20.38
C LYS A 701 -32.33 25.35 18.96
N ASN A 702 -31.93 24.55 17.96
CA ASN A 702 -32.32 24.73 16.56
C ASN A 702 -33.80 24.38 16.31
N ALA A 703 -34.35 23.40 17.04
CA ALA A 703 -35.78 23.08 17.02
C ALA A 703 -36.63 24.21 17.64
N ARG A 704 -36.11 24.91 18.66
CA ARG A 704 -36.77 26.07 19.29
C ARG A 704 -36.58 27.39 18.54
N SER A 705 -35.65 27.49 17.59
CA SER A 705 -35.34 28.73 16.85
C SER A 705 -35.90 28.79 15.42
N SER A 706 -36.74 27.85 15.00
CA SER A 706 -37.43 27.92 13.71
C SER A 706 -38.86 28.48 13.90
N PRO A 707 -39.19 29.70 13.43
CA PRO A 707 -40.51 30.28 13.61
C PRO A 707 -41.50 29.64 12.63
N ALA A 708 -42.42 28.82 13.13
CA ALA A 708 -43.61 28.44 12.39
C ALA A 708 -44.61 29.62 12.42
N ALA A 709 -44.79 30.23 11.25
CA ALA A 709 -45.83 31.22 11.00
C ALA A 709 -47.22 30.56 10.96
N GLY A 710 -48.18 31.17 11.65
CA GLY A 710 -49.63 31.13 11.39
C GLY A 710 -50.38 29.87 11.84
N ASP A 711 -51.30 29.97 12.82
CA ASP A 711 -52.70 30.38 12.59
C ASP A 711 -53.53 30.28 13.90
N GLY A 712 -54.44 31.24 14.09
CA GLY A 712 -55.74 31.11 14.76
C GLY A 712 -55.88 30.85 16.28
N GLY A 713 -56.42 31.83 17.02
CA GLY A 713 -57.55 31.53 17.93
C GLY A 713 -57.56 32.06 19.39
N ARG A 714 -57.88 33.35 19.55
CA ARG A 714 -58.81 33.98 20.56
C ARG A 714 -58.81 33.57 22.05
N GLY A 715 -58.64 34.62 22.88
CA GLY A 715 -59.40 34.91 24.12
C GLY A 715 -58.58 34.77 25.41
N GLY A 716 -58.50 35.71 26.35
CA GLY A 716 -59.12 37.01 26.57
C GLY A 716 -58.83 37.47 28.01
N SER A 717 -58.89 38.79 28.26
CA SER A 717 -58.84 39.51 29.56
C SER A 717 -57.48 39.50 30.32
N GLY A 718 -56.97 40.58 30.90
CA GLY A 718 -57.44 41.96 31.06
C GLY A 718 -56.69 42.63 32.24
N HIS A 719 -56.40 43.94 32.10
CA HIS A 719 -56.03 44.93 33.13
C HIS A 719 -54.57 44.98 33.64
N GLN A 720 -53.82 46.05 33.34
CA GLN A 720 -53.73 47.37 34.02
C GLN A 720 -52.92 47.26 35.35
N ALA A 721 -51.95 48.11 35.70
CA ALA A 721 -51.47 49.37 35.15
C ALA A 721 -50.10 49.75 35.75
N ARG A 722 -49.37 50.56 34.96
CA ARG A 722 -48.61 51.79 35.31
C ARG A 722 -47.40 51.79 36.27
N ASN A 723 -46.33 52.35 35.67
CA ASN A 723 -45.42 53.40 36.16
C ASN A 723 -44.39 53.00 37.23
N SER A 724 -43.14 53.45 37.21
CA SER A 724 -42.45 54.47 36.39
C SER A 724 -40.95 54.47 36.75
N ASN A 725 -40.11 54.80 35.78
CA ASN A 725 -38.82 55.50 35.88
C ASN A 725 -37.81 55.11 36.98
N ARG A 726 -36.73 54.45 36.56
CA ARG A 726 -35.44 55.12 36.35
C ARG A 726 -34.56 54.35 35.38
#